data_AF-A0A0F6H882-F1
#
_entry.id   AF-A0A0F6H882-F1
#
_cell.length_a   1.000
_cell.length_b   1.000
_cell.length_c   1.000
_cell.angle_alpha   90.00
_cell.angle_beta   90.00
_cell.angle_gamma   90.00
#
_symmetry.space_group_name_H-M   'P 1'
#
loop_
_entity.id
_entity.type
_entity.pdbx_description
1 polymer ?
#
loop_
_entity_poly.entity_id
_entity_poly.type
_entity_poly.pdbx_seq_one_letter_code
_entity_poly.pdbx_strand_id
1 'polypeptide(L)'
;MRQDILSLSLQELEVLTSKGTVNRALKDIESGAKGKWKETEDGNVEVVWEDSVICVLPGSVPIQESSCTCSSTGVCRHIIRTIVAYQKRNISDKPNLSWNPGSISDESLRSFISASSFTKAKSIFNSGIAVELDRTDVPVAKIHGLGTVHFPVPNDIRYARADCKGSLGEQIIAIAVWSFRITHLKKEFVSTNIRKTKISSHITDRANTILKEIIQYGFQGVSEHLKDRLFQLKRSCLEEGLLWPSEILSELQEEYSKYLLHDSLFDPDQVVYLLGEWIIRMNALKENKGAIPSLVISGDTKTYSSELIVRSLIGLGSGIKVLQKGFVVLSYFADPKSDKILLYECSFEKHTEEPFHSIGNFTVFKGIPLHNFGKSSIVSSSIKKTTSGKLQFSNKLTLNPQTFFFESLSENILSNNFNETIKILLEKPPRPLGPRWAAGNFLVFKVERFTQPHFDNILQQINIELEDQNGNIAYVQLPYYTRASDGIENLKHALGDSHLRYVCGVANVASGRLYIKPVSFVIEQGGNRTMLQPYLDPKSHSDKSNFQMQNQVRSETDSLNNYITELRTTISEVCLIGLKQYGKINHWKKLVQQSENLGLKKISTLLESIIASIQSSKDPNVSPILILTALLCLSKEMELLSQK
;
A
#
# COMPACT_ATOMS: atom_id res chain seq x y z
N MET A 1 -22.26 1.74 -36.56
CA MET A 1 -21.93 2.43 -35.29
C MET A 1 -20.74 1.78 -34.60
N ARG A 2 -19.69 2.57 -34.32
CA ARG A 2 -18.45 2.18 -33.63
C ARG A 2 -18.58 2.15 -32.12
N GLN A 3 -19.00 1.02 -31.55
CA GLN A 3 -19.18 0.84 -30.10
C GLN A 3 -17.87 0.95 -29.30
N ASP A 4 -16.76 0.54 -29.90
CA ASP A 4 -15.43 0.64 -29.31
C ASP A 4 -15.04 2.10 -29.04
N ILE A 5 -15.28 2.98 -30.02
CA ILE A 5 -15.02 4.42 -29.89
C ILE A 5 -15.92 5.05 -28.83
N LEU A 6 -17.19 4.65 -28.72
CA LEU A 6 -18.11 5.19 -27.71
C LEU A 6 -17.72 4.80 -26.27
N SER A 7 -17.00 3.69 -26.12
CA SER A 7 -16.57 3.17 -24.82
C SER A 7 -15.31 3.84 -24.30
N LEU A 8 -14.47 4.41 -25.18
CA LEU A 8 -13.19 4.99 -24.79
C LEU A 8 -13.33 6.26 -23.93
N SER A 9 -12.68 6.26 -22.77
CA SER A 9 -12.61 7.45 -21.90
C SER A 9 -11.58 8.47 -22.40
N LEU A 10 -11.65 9.72 -21.93
CA LEU A 10 -10.62 10.72 -22.23
C LEU A 10 -9.23 10.27 -21.76
N GLN A 11 -9.14 9.72 -20.55
CA GLN A 11 -7.90 9.16 -20.01
C GLN A 11 -7.33 8.06 -20.91
N GLU A 12 -8.19 7.22 -21.50
CA GLU A 12 -7.73 6.20 -22.45
C GLU A 12 -7.18 6.78 -23.74
N LEU A 13 -7.81 7.82 -24.28
CA LEU A 13 -7.30 8.56 -25.43
C LEU A 13 -5.94 9.21 -25.13
N GLU A 14 -5.74 9.70 -23.91
CA GLU A 14 -4.45 10.26 -23.46
C GLU A 14 -3.37 9.18 -23.44
N VAL A 15 -3.68 7.98 -22.96
CA VAL A 15 -2.74 6.83 -22.94
C VAL A 15 -2.44 6.32 -24.34
N LEU A 16 -3.41 6.34 -25.27
CA LEU A 16 -3.21 5.93 -26.67
C LEU A 16 -2.45 6.97 -27.49
N THR A 17 -2.38 8.22 -27.03
CA THR A 17 -1.68 9.33 -27.70
C THR A 17 -0.79 10.12 -26.74
N SER A 18 -1.23 11.32 -26.36
CA SER A 18 -0.66 12.13 -25.30
C SER A 18 -1.70 13.13 -24.79
N LYS A 19 -1.60 13.51 -23.53
CA LYS A 19 -2.41 14.56 -22.91
C LYS A 19 -2.44 15.87 -23.71
N GLY A 20 -1.29 16.27 -24.27
CA GLY A 20 -1.19 17.47 -25.11
C GLY A 20 -1.95 17.35 -26.45
N THR A 21 -2.02 16.17 -27.04
CA THR A 21 -2.83 15.93 -28.25
C THR A 21 -4.32 15.96 -27.93
N VAL A 22 -4.73 15.29 -26.85
CA VAL A 22 -6.14 15.24 -26.42
C VAL A 22 -6.65 16.64 -26.07
N ASN A 23 -5.91 17.40 -25.24
CA ASN A 23 -6.32 18.76 -24.87
C ASN A 23 -6.46 19.70 -26.07
N ARG A 24 -5.57 19.60 -27.07
CA ARG A 24 -5.67 20.42 -28.28
C ARG A 24 -6.86 20.00 -29.16
N ALA A 25 -7.22 18.72 -29.17
CA ALA A 25 -8.40 18.23 -29.88
C ALA A 25 -9.71 18.66 -29.19
N LEU A 26 -9.76 18.62 -27.85
CA LEU A 26 -10.90 19.11 -27.07
C LEU A 26 -11.16 20.60 -27.35
N LYS A 27 -10.10 21.42 -27.37
CA LYS A 27 -10.20 22.85 -27.70
C LYS A 27 -10.79 23.10 -29.09
N ASP A 28 -10.49 22.27 -30.10
CA ASP A 28 -11.09 22.41 -31.43
C ASP A 28 -12.60 22.18 -31.41
N ILE A 29 -13.04 21.18 -30.65
CA ILE A 29 -14.46 20.86 -30.52
C ILE A 29 -15.19 21.95 -29.74
N GLU A 30 -14.59 22.48 -28.67
CA GLU A 30 -15.11 23.63 -27.92
C GLU A 30 -15.18 24.89 -28.77
N SER A 31 -14.23 25.07 -29.69
CA SER A 31 -14.21 26.17 -30.66
C SER A 31 -15.20 25.98 -31.82
N GLY A 32 -15.98 24.90 -31.83
CA GLY A 32 -17.07 24.68 -32.78
C GLY A 32 -16.66 24.13 -34.15
N ALA A 33 -15.55 23.39 -34.24
CA ALA A 33 -15.10 22.77 -35.50
C ALA A 33 -16.21 21.94 -36.17
N LYS A 34 -16.47 22.16 -37.46
CA LYS A 34 -17.47 21.40 -38.22
C LYS A 34 -16.82 20.47 -39.23
N GLY A 35 -17.52 19.38 -39.54
CA GLY A 35 -17.09 18.39 -40.53
C GLY A 35 -18.28 17.75 -41.22
N LYS A 36 -18.06 17.30 -42.46
CA LYS A 36 -19.01 16.48 -43.21
C LYS A 36 -18.73 15.01 -42.89
N TRP A 37 -19.74 14.33 -42.36
CA TRP A 37 -19.65 12.95 -41.88
C TRP A 37 -20.23 11.98 -42.89
N LYS A 38 -19.55 10.86 -43.10
CA LYS A 38 -20.04 9.70 -43.84
C LYS A 38 -19.79 8.45 -43.02
N GLU A 39 -20.85 7.72 -42.69
CA GLU A 39 -20.76 6.42 -42.01
C GLU A 39 -21.26 5.34 -42.96
N THR A 40 -20.51 4.25 -43.12
CA THR A 40 -20.91 3.10 -43.94
C THR A 40 -21.55 2.00 -43.08
N GLU A 41 -22.27 1.08 -43.72
CA GLU A 41 -22.90 -0.07 -43.03
C GLU A 41 -21.87 -0.94 -42.29
N ASP A 42 -20.66 -1.06 -42.85
CA ASP A 42 -19.52 -1.77 -42.21
C ASP A 42 -18.92 -1.04 -40.98
N GLY A 43 -19.48 0.11 -40.59
CA GLY A 43 -19.04 0.91 -39.44
C GLY A 43 -17.79 1.77 -39.70
N ASN A 44 -17.38 1.95 -40.96
CA ASN A 44 -16.34 2.93 -41.30
C ASN A 44 -16.89 4.34 -41.11
N VAL A 45 -16.15 5.20 -40.41
CA VAL A 45 -16.50 6.60 -40.21
C VAL A 45 -15.47 7.47 -40.92
N GLU A 46 -15.91 8.21 -41.93
CA GLU A 46 -15.10 9.18 -42.66
C GLU A 46 -15.60 10.60 -42.35
N VAL A 47 -14.67 11.51 -42.07
CA VAL A 47 -14.98 12.91 -41.81
C VAL A 47 -14.06 13.81 -42.60
N VAL A 48 -14.67 14.71 -43.38
CA VAL A 48 -13.98 15.81 -44.05
C VAL A 48 -14.21 17.08 -43.23
N TRP A 49 -13.15 17.58 -42.60
CA TRP A 49 -13.18 18.76 -41.74
C TRP A 49 -13.10 20.07 -42.55
N GLU A 50 -13.52 21.20 -41.96
CA GLU A 50 -13.44 22.53 -42.59
C GLU A 50 -12.02 22.95 -43.01
N ASP A 51 -11.00 22.44 -42.32
CA ASP A 51 -9.58 22.60 -42.65
C ASP A 51 -9.10 21.69 -43.80
N SER A 52 -10.04 21.04 -44.52
CA SER A 52 -9.81 20.06 -45.59
C SER A 52 -9.05 18.80 -45.16
N VAL A 53 -8.85 18.59 -43.86
CA VAL A 53 -8.28 17.34 -43.34
C VAL A 53 -9.35 16.25 -43.39
N ILE A 54 -8.97 15.09 -43.94
CA ILE A 54 -9.82 13.91 -44.00
C ILE A 54 -9.32 12.91 -42.95
N CYS A 55 -10.24 12.41 -42.13
CA CYS A 55 -9.98 11.35 -41.16
C CYS A 55 -10.87 10.15 -41.47
N VAL A 56 -10.29 8.95 -41.45
CA VAL A 56 -11.01 7.68 -41.63
C VAL A 56 -10.77 6.80 -40.42
N LEU A 57 -11.85 6.37 -39.76
CA LEU A 57 -11.87 5.43 -38.65
C LEU A 57 -12.47 4.10 -39.15
N PRO A 58 -11.66 3.11 -39.56
CA PRO A 58 -12.18 1.90 -40.20
C PRO A 58 -12.86 0.97 -39.18
N GLY A 59 -14.03 0.43 -39.54
CA GLY A 59 -15.00 -0.25 -38.69
C GLY A 59 -14.46 -1.43 -37.87
N SER A 60 -13.62 -2.24 -38.51
CA SER A 60 -13.20 -3.55 -38.01
C SER A 60 -11.82 -3.54 -37.33
N VAL A 61 -11.16 -2.39 -37.22
CA VAL A 61 -9.79 -2.27 -36.71
C VAL A 61 -9.69 -1.27 -35.55
N PRO A 62 -8.68 -1.43 -34.67
CA PRO A 62 -8.45 -0.49 -33.58
C PRO A 62 -8.19 0.94 -34.08
N ILE A 63 -8.43 1.94 -33.22
CA ILE A 63 -8.24 3.35 -33.61
C ILE A 63 -6.81 3.69 -34.07
N GLN A 64 -5.81 2.89 -33.70
CA GLN A 64 -4.42 3.05 -34.11
C GLN A 64 -4.21 2.86 -35.61
N GLU A 65 -5.12 2.16 -36.28
CA GLU A 65 -5.12 1.95 -37.73
C GLU A 65 -5.96 3.01 -38.47
N SER A 66 -6.45 4.04 -37.74
CA SER A 66 -7.12 5.17 -38.36
C SER A 66 -6.15 5.95 -39.24
N SER A 67 -6.64 6.47 -40.37
CA SER A 67 -5.85 7.27 -41.29
C SER A 67 -6.27 8.74 -41.24
N CYS A 68 -5.30 9.61 -41.49
CA CYS A 68 -5.52 11.05 -41.59
C CYS A 68 -4.64 11.62 -42.69
N THR A 69 -5.17 12.59 -43.46
CA THR A 69 -4.40 13.28 -44.52
C THR A 69 -3.37 14.28 -44.00
N CYS A 70 -3.26 14.48 -42.69
CA CYS A 70 -2.22 15.33 -42.11
C CYS A 70 -0.85 14.64 -42.12
N SER A 71 0.22 15.43 -41.96
CA SER A 71 1.61 14.92 -41.95
C SER A 71 2.03 14.14 -40.70
N SER A 72 1.16 14.05 -39.68
CA SER A 72 1.48 13.34 -38.44
C SER A 72 1.41 11.82 -38.61
N THR A 73 2.35 11.11 -38.01
CA THR A 73 2.36 9.64 -37.97
C THR A 73 1.58 9.14 -36.75
N GLY A 74 0.77 8.09 -36.95
CA GLY A 74 -0.07 7.51 -35.90
C GLY A 74 -1.31 8.35 -35.55
N VAL A 75 -1.83 8.16 -34.34
CA VAL A 75 -3.08 8.80 -33.90
C VAL A 75 -2.84 10.28 -33.58
N CYS A 76 -3.19 11.14 -34.53
CA CYS A 76 -2.96 12.58 -34.46
C CYS A 76 -4.12 13.33 -33.77
N ARG A 77 -3.94 14.64 -33.59
CA ARG A 77 -4.98 15.53 -33.04
C ARG A 77 -6.30 15.44 -33.80
N HIS A 78 -6.27 15.34 -35.13
CA HIS A 78 -7.48 15.28 -35.95
C HIS A 78 -8.24 13.96 -35.78
N ILE A 79 -7.54 12.83 -35.59
CA ILE A 79 -8.17 11.55 -35.27
C ILE A 79 -8.85 11.63 -33.90
N ILE A 80 -8.17 12.17 -32.87
CA ILE A 80 -8.78 12.37 -31.55
C ILE A 80 -9.96 13.34 -31.60
N ARG A 81 -9.86 14.44 -32.35
CA ARG A 81 -10.97 15.38 -32.60
C ARG A 81 -12.17 14.64 -33.19
N THR A 82 -11.92 13.75 -34.16
CA THR A 82 -12.96 12.93 -34.80
C THR A 82 -13.60 11.95 -33.83
N ILE A 83 -12.82 11.27 -33.00
CA ILE A 83 -13.34 10.39 -31.96
C ILE A 83 -14.23 11.17 -30.97
N VAL A 84 -13.75 12.27 -30.42
CA VAL A 84 -14.51 13.08 -29.45
C VAL A 84 -15.79 13.65 -30.07
N ALA A 85 -15.72 14.14 -31.31
CA ALA A 85 -16.90 14.63 -32.02
C ALA A 85 -17.92 13.51 -32.28
N TYR A 86 -17.45 12.33 -32.66
CA TYR A 86 -18.29 11.15 -32.85
C TYR A 86 -18.97 10.72 -31.54
N GLN A 87 -18.23 10.72 -30.42
CA GLN A 87 -18.78 10.46 -29.09
C GLN A 87 -19.85 11.49 -28.70
N LYS A 88 -19.59 12.79 -28.92
CA LYS A 88 -20.55 13.86 -28.62
C LYS A 88 -21.83 13.76 -29.46
N ARG A 89 -21.71 13.35 -30.73
CA ARG A 89 -22.86 13.17 -31.63
C ARG A 89 -23.76 12.00 -31.20
N ASN A 90 -23.19 10.99 -30.55
CA ASN A 90 -23.86 9.74 -30.18
C ASN A 90 -23.93 9.56 -28.65
N ILE A 91 -24.06 10.66 -27.88
CA ILE A 91 -24.09 10.63 -26.41
C ILE A 91 -25.20 9.71 -25.87
N SER A 92 -26.37 9.72 -26.51
CA SER A 92 -27.53 8.89 -26.12
C SER A 92 -27.29 7.39 -26.29
N ASP A 93 -26.36 7.01 -27.17
CA ASP A 93 -26.02 5.63 -27.51
C ASP A 93 -24.77 5.13 -26.78
N LYS A 94 -24.27 5.90 -25.80
CA LYS A 94 -23.13 5.47 -24.99
C LYS A 94 -23.50 4.15 -24.28
N PRO A 95 -22.76 3.06 -24.52
CA PRO A 95 -23.07 1.76 -23.92
C PRO A 95 -23.03 1.87 -22.38
N ASN A 96 -24.19 1.73 -21.74
CA ASN A 96 -24.31 1.68 -20.29
C ASN A 96 -24.09 0.24 -19.86
N LEU A 97 -22.83 -0.17 -19.68
CA LEU A 97 -22.51 -1.60 -19.60
C LEU A 97 -21.62 -1.95 -18.42
N SER A 98 -22.29 -2.45 -17.38
CA SER A 98 -21.72 -3.52 -16.56
C SER A 98 -21.47 -4.73 -17.48
N TRP A 99 -20.23 -4.89 -17.94
CA TRP A 99 -19.81 -6.03 -18.75
C TRP A 99 -18.74 -6.82 -17.99
N ASN A 100 -18.58 -8.09 -18.35
CA ASN A 100 -17.61 -8.97 -17.71
C ASN A 100 -16.54 -9.39 -18.72
N PRO A 101 -15.26 -9.01 -18.56
CA PRO A 101 -14.19 -9.47 -19.44
C PRO A 101 -14.08 -10.99 -19.55
N GLY A 102 -14.60 -11.73 -18.57
CA GLY A 102 -14.70 -13.19 -18.62
C GLY A 102 -15.52 -13.74 -19.79
N SER A 103 -16.35 -12.93 -20.47
CA SER A 103 -17.08 -13.29 -21.68
C SER A 103 -16.20 -13.50 -22.92
N ILE A 104 -14.98 -12.94 -22.92
CA ILE A 104 -14.03 -13.10 -24.04
C ILE A 104 -13.62 -14.57 -24.13
N SER A 105 -13.75 -15.17 -25.31
CA SER A 105 -13.52 -16.61 -25.50
C SER A 105 -12.03 -16.98 -25.56
N ASP A 106 -11.71 -18.25 -25.32
CA ASP A 106 -10.32 -18.73 -25.43
C ASP A 106 -9.82 -18.69 -26.88
N GLU A 107 -10.72 -18.80 -27.87
CA GLU A 107 -10.40 -18.63 -29.29
C GLU A 107 -9.98 -17.19 -29.60
N SER A 108 -10.72 -16.19 -29.09
CA SER A 108 -10.34 -14.78 -29.22
C SER A 108 -8.98 -14.51 -28.56
N LEU A 109 -8.75 -15.06 -27.36
CA LEU A 109 -7.44 -14.96 -26.69
C LEU A 109 -6.31 -15.57 -27.53
N ARG A 110 -6.50 -16.78 -28.09
CA ARG A 110 -5.49 -17.46 -28.93
C ARG A 110 -5.18 -16.72 -30.23
N SER A 111 -6.14 -15.94 -30.75
CA SER A 111 -5.90 -15.11 -31.94
C SER A 111 -5.05 -13.87 -31.62
N PHE A 112 -5.11 -13.39 -30.38
CA PHE A 112 -4.43 -12.18 -29.94
C PHE A 112 -3.05 -12.43 -29.32
N ILE A 113 -2.87 -13.54 -28.59
CA ILE A 113 -1.62 -13.85 -27.88
C ILE A 113 -0.88 -15.05 -28.48
N SER A 114 0.44 -15.05 -28.36
CA SER A 114 1.23 -16.18 -28.87
C SER A 114 0.89 -17.50 -28.17
N ALA A 115 1.01 -18.63 -28.88
CA ALA A 115 0.76 -19.96 -28.31
C ALA A 115 1.64 -20.26 -27.07
N SER A 116 2.87 -19.74 -27.07
CA SER A 116 3.79 -19.87 -25.94
C SER A 116 3.33 -19.07 -24.71
N SER A 117 2.86 -17.83 -24.90
CA SER A 117 2.28 -16.99 -23.86
C SER A 117 1.01 -17.61 -23.31
N PHE A 118 0.12 -18.12 -24.17
CA PHE A 118 -1.13 -18.79 -23.74
C PHE A 118 -0.84 -19.99 -22.83
N THR A 119 0.11 -20.85 -23.22
CA THR A 119 0.46 -22.05 -22.44
C THR A 119 1.07 -21.68 -21.08
N LYS A 120 1.97 -20.68 -21.06
CA LYS A 120 2.55 -20.15 -19.82
C LYS A 120 1.49 -19.52 -18.93
N ALA A 121 0.60 -18.72 -19.49
CA ALA A 121 -0.51 -18.12 -18.78
C ALA A 121 -1.38 -19.20 -18.13
N LYS A 122 -1.72 -20.27 -18.86
CA LYS A 122 -2.54 -21.38 -18.33
C LYS A 122 -1.83 -22.09 -17.18
N SER A 123 -0.53 -22.33 -17.31
CA SER A 123 0.30 -22.89 -16.23
C SER A 123 0.32 -21.99 -14.99
N ILE A 124 0.44 -20.67 -15.18
CA ILE A 124 0.40 -19.70 -14.09
C ILE A 124 -0.97 -19.65 -13.42
N PHE A 125 -2.04 -19.61 -14.20
CA PHE A 125 -3.40 -19.63 -13.69
C PHE A 125 -3.68 -20.91 -12.87
N ASN A 126 -3.30 -22.07 -13.40
CA ASN A 126 -3.54 -23.36 -12.76
C ASN A 126 -2.71 -23.59 -11.49
N SER A 127 -1.55 -22.94 -11.33
CA SER A 127 -0.78 -23.06 -10.09
C SER A 127 -1.45 -22.34 -8.92
N GLY A 128 -2.28 -21.33 -9.20
CA GLY A 128 -2.82 -20.42 -8.20
C GLY A 128 -2.09 -19.09 -8.20
N ILE A 129 -2.85 -18.02 -8.37
CA ILE A 129 -2.45 -16.63 -8.21
C ILE A 129 -3.61 -15.85 -7.59
N ALA A 130 -3.27 -14.85 -6.77
CA ALA A 130 -4.26 -13.93 -6.21
C ALA A 130 -4.52 -12.77 -7.19
N VAL A 131 -5.79 -12.45 -7.40
CA VAL A 131 -6.21 -11.37 -8.31
C VAL A 131 -7.29 -10.52 -7.64
N GLU A 132 -7.09 -9.21 -7.59
CA GLU A 132 -8.14 -8.25 -7.22
C GLU A 132 -8.90 -7.88 -8.50
N LEU A 133 -10.20 -8.13 -8.53
CA LEU A 133 -11.06 -7.81 -9.66
C LEU A 133 -11.96 -6.63 -9.31
N ASP A 134 -12.04 -5.68 -10.22
CA ASP A 134 -12.95 -4.54 -10.16
C ASP A 134 -13.72 -4.42 -11.49
N ARG A 135 -15.04 -4.29 -11.41
CA ARG A 135 -15.99 -4.11 -12.52
C ARG A 135 -17.00 -3.00 -12.20
N THR A 136 -16.65 -2.10 -11.28
CA THR A 136 -17.50 -0.95 -10.93
C THR A 136 -17.58 0.04 -12.09
N ASP A 137 -16.43 0.31 -12.73
CA ASP A 137 -16.28 1.11 -13.93
C ASP A 137 -15.64 0.29 -15.07
N VAL A 138 -14.57 0.82 -15.70
CA VAL A 138 -13.72 0.07 -16.63
C VAL A 138 -13.16 -1.15 -15.92
N PRO A 139 -13.44 -2.39 -16.36
CA PRO A 139 -12.97 -3.55 -15.62
C PRO A 139 -11.45 -3.62 -15.49
N VAL A 140 -10.98 -3.83 -14.26
CA VAL A 140 -9.56 -3.92 -13.91
C VAL A 140 -9.28 -5.24 -13.19
N ALA A 141 -8.20 -5.92 -13.56
CA ALA A 141 -7.67 -7.07 -12.85
C ALA A 141 -6.25 -6.78 -12.38
N LYS A 142 -6.07 -6.69 -11.06
CA LYS A 142 -4.75 -6.55 -10.42
C LYS A 142 -4.23 -7.91 -10.01
N ILE A 143 -3.28 -8.42 -10.77
CA ILE A 143 -2.69 -9.75 -10.58
C ILE A 143 -1.47 -9.60 -9.69
N HIS A 144 -1.57 -10.12 -8.46
CA HIS A 144 -0.51 -9.96 -7.46
C HIS A 144 0.82 -10.50 -7.97
N GLY A 145 1.87 -9.70 -7.84
CA GLY A 145 3.22 -10.06 -8.28
C GLY A 145 3.51 -9.90 -9.78
N LEU A 146 2.50 -9.83 -10.66
CA LEU A 146 2.71 -9.78 -12.11
C LEU A 146 2.37 -8.45 -12.77
N GLY A 147 1.27 -7.79 -12.39
CA GLY A 147 0.86 -6.53 -13.00
C GLY A 147 -0.66 -6.30 -12.98
N THR A 148 -1.09 -5.25 -13.64
CA THR A 148 -2.49 -4.79 -13.71
C THR A 148 -2.96 -4.77 -15.16
N VAL A 149 -4.18 -5.28 -15.38
CA VAL A 149 -4.83 -5.32 -16.70
C VAL A 149 -6.11 -4.51 -16.69
N HIS A 150 -6.30 -3.66 -17.70
CA HIS A 150 -7.51 -2.84 -17.89
C HIS A 150 -8.24 -3.29 -19.16
N PHE A 151 -9.57 -3.32 -19.11
CA PHE A 151 -10.45 -3.68 -20.22
C PHE A 151 -11.36 -2.49 -20.60
N PRO A 152 -10.82 -1.49 -21.31
CA PRO A 152 -11.54 -0.24 -21.63
C PRO A 152 -12.71 -0.43 -22.60
N VAL A 153 -12.63 -1.41 -23.50
CA VAL A 153 -13.64 -1.64 -24.53
C VAL A 153 -14.35 -2.97 -24.31
N PRO A 154 -15.69 -2.98 -24.17
CA PRO A 154 -16.48 -4.20 -24.04
C PRO A 154 -16.25 -5.20 -25.16
N ASN A 155 -15.97 -6.44 -24.77
CA ASN A 155 -15.80 -7.61 -25.64
C ASN A 155 -14.70 -7.49 -26.71
N ASP A 156 -13.83 -6.47 -26.67
CA ASP A 156 -12.72 -6.31 -27.61
C ASP A 156 -11.37 -6.42 -26.90
N ILE A 157 -10.75 -7.59 -27.03
CA ILE A 157 -9.46 -7.89 -26.42
C ILE A 157 -8.31 -7.00 -26.94
N ARG A 158 -8.45 -6.42 -28.13
CA ARG A 158 -7.39 -5.60 -28.76
C ARG A 158 -7.12 -4.32 -28.00
N TYR A 159 -8.11 -3.86 -27.23
CA TYR A 159 -7.97 -2.71 -26.35
C TYR A 159 -7.60 -3.09 -24.91
N ALA A 160 -7.45 -4.38 -24.59
CA ALA A 160 -6.97 -4.80 -23.28
C ALA A 160 -5.53 -4.33 -23.08
N ARG A 161 -5.23 -3.74 -21.91
CA ARG A 161 -3.92 -3.15 -21.63
C ARG A 161 -3.35 -3.70 -20.34
N ALA A 162 -2.17 -4.28 -20.47
CA ALA A 162 -1.28 -4.61 -19.37
C ALA A 162 -0.34 -3.43 -19.08
N ASP A 163 -0.02 -3.20 -17.80
CA ASP A 163 1.05 -2.29 -17.37
C ASP A 163 2.46 -2.81 -17.73
N CYS A 164 2.60 -4.12 -17.91
CA CYS A 164 3.81 -4.77 -18.40
C CYS A 164 3.77 -5.03 -19.92
N LYS A 165 4.96 -5.07 -20.54
CA LYS A 165 5.13 -5.22 -22.00
C LYS A 165 5.60 -6.63 -22.38
N GLY A 166 5.43 -6.95 -23.67
CA GLY A 166 5.92 -8.20 -24.27
C GLY A 166 5.13 -9.41 -23.81
N SER A 167 5.78 -10.57 -23.78
CA SER A 167 5.13 -11.86 -23.51
C SER A 167 4.47 -11.93 -22.12
N LEU A 168 4.96 -11.19 -21.13
CA LEU A 168 4.32 -11.12 -19.81
C LEU A 168 2.99 -10.37 -19.88
N GLY A 169 2.93 -9.27 -20.64
CA GLY A 169 1.69 -8.51 -20.88
C GLY A 169 0.60 -9.40 -21.49
N GLU A 170 0.95 -10.14 -22.55
CA GLU A 170 0.07 -11.15 -23.16
C GLU A 170 -0.43 -12.19 -22.15
N GLN A 171 0.48 -12.71 -21.31
CA GLN A 171 0.15 -13.73 -20.31
C GLN A 171 -0.85 -13.22 -19.27
N ILE A 172 -0.62 -12.01 -18.74
CA ILE A 172 -1.48 -11.47 -17.69
C ILE A 172 -2.86 -11.07 -18.21
N ILE A 173 -2.99 -10.68 -19.48
CA ILE A 173 -4.28 -10.43 -20.12
C ILE A 173 -5.15 -11.70 -20.12
N ALA A 174 -4.57 -12.85 -20.51
CA ALA A 174 -5.28 -14.13 -20.48
C ALA A 174 -5.66 -14.56 -19.05
N ILE A 175 -4.75 -14.40 -18.08
CA ILE A 175 -5.00 -14.67 -16.66
C ILE A 175 -6.15 -13.81 -16.14
N ALA A 176 -6.18 -12.52 -16.49
CA ALA A 176 -7.22 -11.60 -16.09
C ALA A 176 -8.60 -12.04 -16.62
N VAL A 177 -8.70 -12.36 -17.92
CA VAL A 177 -9.96 -12.87 -18.52
C VAL A 177 -10.44 -14.13 -17.80
N TRP A 178 -9.56 -15.10 -17.55
CA TRP A 178 -9.95 -16.31 -16.81
C TRP A 178 -10.33 -16.04 -15.36
N SER A 179 -9.70 -15.06 -14.71
CA SER A 179 -10.02 -14.68 -13.33
C SER A 179 -11.42 -14.07 -13.24
N PHE A 180 -11.80 -13.24 -14.22
CA PHE A 180 -13.16 -12.71 -14.37
C PHE A 180 -14.24 -13.76 -14.68
N ARG A 181 -13.85 -15.01 -14.99
CA ARG A 181 -14.79 -16.15 -15.08
C ARG A 181 -15.05 -16.82 -13.73
N ILE A 182 -14.21 -16.59 -12.73
CA ILE A 182 -14.34 -17.20 -11.40
C ILE A 182 -15.53 -16.59 -10.64
N THR A 183 -15.77 -15.29 -10.81
CA THR A 183 -16.81 -14.57 -10.10
C THR A 183 -17.57 -13.60 -11.01
N HIS A 184 -18.82 -13.33 -10.62
CA HIS A 184 -19.68 -12.31 -11.21
C HIS A 184 -19.97 -11.17 -10.22
N LEU A 185 -19.20 -11.02 -9.14
CA LEU A 185 -19.31 -9.89 -8.22
C LEU A 185 -18.63 -8.63 -8.78
N LYS A 186 -19.15 -7.45 -8.43
CA LYS A 186 -18.64 -6.16 -8.95
C LYS A 186 -17.19 -5.92 -8.53
N LYS A 187 -16.82 -6.27 -7.31
CA LYS A 187 -15.46 -6.13 -6.79
C LYS A 187 -15.17 -7.28 -5.85
N GLU A 188 -14.08 -8.01 -6.09
CA GLU A 188 -13.76 -9.19 -5.28
C GLU A 188 -12.27 -9.59 -5.40
N PHE A 189 -11.74 -10.14 -4.31
CA PHE A 189 -10.46 -10.84 -4.32
C PHE A 189 -10.69 -12.31 -4.69
N VAL A 190 -10.03 -12.80 -5.73
CA VAL A 190 -10.12 -14.21 -6.16
C VAL A 190 -8.77 -14.91 -6.11
N SER A 191 -8.80 -16.21 -5.86
CA SER A 191 -7.67 -17.12 -6.07
C SER A 191 -7.98 -18.00 -7.26
N THR A 192 -7.07 -18.07 -8.24
CA THR A 192 -7.28 -18.88 -9.45
C THR A 192 -7.18 -20.39 -9.19
N ASN A 193 -6.60 -20.79 -8.06
CA ASN A 193 -6.55 -22.18 -7.63
C ASN A 193 -7.43 -22.35 -6.38
N ILE A 194 -8.51 -23.11 -6.55
CA ILE A 194 -9.48 -23.45 -5.50
C ILE A 194 -9.00 -24.69 -4.71
N ARG A 195 -7.73 -25.10 -4.83
CA ARG A 195 -7.19 -26.10 -3.91
C ARG A 195 -7.23 -25.52 -2.50
N LYS A 196 -8.08 -26.09 -1.64
CA LYS A 196 -8.03 -25.87 -0.19
C LYS A 196 -6.60 -26.15 0.25
N THR A 197 -5.85 -25.11 0.61
CA THR A 197 -4.52 -25.27 1.20
C THR A 197 -4.69 -25.98 2.53
N LYS A 198 -4.64 -27.32 2.51
CA LYS A 198 -4.65 -28.11 3.74
C LYS A 198 -3.27 -27.97 4.35
N ILE A 199 -3.14 -27.03 5.28
CA ILE A 199 -1.90 -26.85 6.05
C ILE A 199 -1.55 -28.18 6.69
N SER A 200 -0.32 -28.64 6.49
CA SER A 200 0.15 -29.87 7.12
C SER A 200 0.11 -29.76 8.64
N SER A 201 -0.35 -30.81 9.30
CA SER A 201 -0.39 -30.87 10.78
C SER A 201 1.00 -30.68 11.38
N HIS A 202 2.04 -31.14 10.69
CA HIS A 202 3.42 -30.98 11.13
C HIS A 202 3.84 -29.51 11.28
N ILE A 203 3.41 -28.62 10.38
CA ILE A 203 3.67 -27.18 10.51
C ILE A 203 2.94 -26.62 11.74
N THR A 204 1.65 -26.94 11.89
CA THR A 204 0.85 -26.43 13.01
C THR A 204 1.34 -26.96 14.36
N ASP A 205 1.73 -28.22 14.43
CA ASP A 205 2.18 -28.88 15.67
C ASP A 205 3.55 -28.33 16.11
N ARG A 206 4.48 -28.16 15.15
CA ARG A 206 5.78 -27.53 15.41
C ARG A 206 5.64 -26.08 15.85
N ALA A 207 4.80 -25.33 15.16
CA ALA A 207 4.53 -23.94 15.53
C ALA A 207 3.91 -23.84 16.92
N ASN A 208 2.89 -24.66 17.22
CA ASN A 208 2.26 -24.68 18.54
C ASN A 208 3.25 -25.00 19.65
N THR A 209 4.18 -25.93 19.41
CA THR A 209 5.26 -26.25 20.35
C THR A 209 6.17 -25.04 20.60
N ILE A 210 6.61 -24.35 19.54
CA ILE A 210 7.46 -23.16 19.65
C ILE A 210 6.74 -22.00 20.35
N LEU A 211 5.51 -21.69 19.94
CA LEU A 211 4.71 -20.60 20.51
C LEU A 211 4.41 -20.86 21.99
N LYS A 212 4.06 -22.10 22.36
CA LYS A 212 3.86 -22.49 23.76
C LYS A 212 5.12 -22.26 24.58
N GLU A 213 6.28 -22.67 24.07
CA GLU A 213 7.56 -22.47 24.75
C GLU A 213 7.89 -20.99 24.95
N ILE A 214 7.73 -20.14 23.92
CA ILE A 214 7.94 -18.70 24.02
C ILE A 214 7.04 -18.09 25.09
N ILE A 215 5.75 -18.43 25.12
CA ILE A 215 4.83 -17.87 26.13
C ILE A 215 5.13 -18.40 27.54
N GLN A 216 5.54 -19.66 27.68
CA GLN A 216 5.77 -20.26 29.00
C GLN A 216 7.08 -19.81 29.65
N TYR A 217 8.16 -19.77 28.87
CA TYR A 217 9.50 -19.53 29.37
C TYR A 217 10.08 -18.18 28.94
N GLY A 218 9.44 -17.49 27.99
CA GLY A 218 9.92 -16.23 27.47
C GLY A 218 11.18 -16.39 26.63
N PHE A 219 11.58 -15.34 25.91
CA PHE A 219 12.89 -15.29 25.24
C PHE A 219 14.07 -15.50 26.21
N GLN A 220 13.89 -15.23 27.51
CA GLN A 220 14.89 -15.49 28.54
C GLN A 220 15.07 -16.98 28.87
N GLY A 221 14.03 -17.80 28.76
CA GLY A 221 14.04 -19.20 29.21
C GLY A 221 13.79 -20.25 28.12
N VAL A 222 13.64 -19.84 26.86
CA VAL A 222 13.52 -20.73 25.70
C VAL A 222 14.83 -21.50 25.43
N SER A 223 14.72 -22.63 24.72
CA SER A 223 15.89 -23.40 24.29
C SER A 223 16.85 -22.59 23.41
N GLU A 224 18.15 -22.82 23.58
CA GLU A 224 19.22 -22.28 22.73
C GLU A 224 19.01 -22.60 21.23
N HIS A 225 18.31 -23.70 20.92
CA HIS A 225 17.99 -24.13 19.56
C HIS A 225 16.74 -23.46 18.96
N LEU A 226 16.14 -22.47 19.62
CA LEU A 226 14.96 -21.77 19.11
C LEU A 226 15.19 -21.20 17.70
N LYS A 227 16.37 -20.61 17.46
CA LYS A 227 16.74 -20.01 16.16
C LYS A 227 16.71 -21.04 15.03
N ASP A 228 17.28 -22.22 15.26
CA ASP A 228 17.31 -23.31 14.27
C ASP A 228 15.92 -23.90 14.03
N ARG A 229 15.12 -24.05 15.09
CA ARG A 229 13.74 -24.54 15.00
C ARG A 229 12.85 -23.57 14.22
N LEU A 230 12.98 -22.26 14.44
CA LEU A 230 12.30 -21.24 13.64
C LEU A 230 12.75 -21.28 12.17
N PHE A 231 14.05 -21.46 11.90
CA PHE A 231 14.57 -21.61 10.54
C PHE A 231 14.00 -22.83 9.82
N GLN A 232 13.94 -23.98 10.50
CA GLN A 232 13.35 -25.20 9.95
C GLN A 232 11.85 -25.03 9.67
N LEU A 233 11.11 -24.42 10.59
CA LEU A 233 9.68 -24.15 10.40
C LEU A 233 9.45 -23.17 9.24
N LYS A 234 10.28 -22.13 9.11
CA LYS A 234 10.27 -21.18 7.99
C LYS A 234 10.43 -21.93 6.65
N ARG A 235 11.42 -22.83 6.57
CA ARG A 235 11.65 -23.63 5.37
C ARG A 235 10.44 -24.51 5.03
N SER A 236 9.85 -25.20 6.00
CA SER A 236 8.63 -26.00 5.78
C SER A 236 7.46 -25.13 5.30
N CYS A 237 7.31 -23.91 5.82
CA CYS A 237 6.30 -22.96 5.33
C CYS A 237 6.52 -22.60 3.86
N LEU A 238 7.75 -22.30 3.45
CA LEU A 238 8.06 -21.98 2.04
C LEU A 238 7.79 -23.16 1.11
N GLU A 239 8.16 -24.38 1.51
CA GLU A 239 7.90 -25.61 0.77
C GLU A 239 6.39 -25.86 0.56
N GLU A 240 5.54 -25.45 1.50
CA GLU A 240 4.08 -25.54 1.41
C GLU A 240 3.38 -24.30 0.82
N GLY A 241 4.13 -23.30 0.34
CA GLY A 241 3.54 -22.11 -0.27
C GLY A 241 3.06 -21.05 0.73
N LEU A 242 3.44 -21.15 2.00
CA LEU A 242 3.08 -20.22 3.07
C LEU A 242 4.12 -19.09 3.17
N LEU A 243 4.13 -18.20 2.18
CA LEU A 243 5.09 -17.10 2.06
C LEU A 243 5.02 -16.12 3.24
N TRP A 244 3.85 -15.56 3.57
CA TRP A 244 3.71 -14.60 4.66
C TRP A 244 3.99 -15.22 6.03
N PRO A 245 3.51 -16.45 6.35
CA PRO A 245 3.97 -17.17 7.54
C PRO A 245 5.48 -17.35 7.61
N SER A 246 6.15 -17.67 6.50
CA SER A 246 7.62 -17.76 6.44
C SER A 246 8.31 -16.42 6.77
N GLU A 247 7.82 -15.30 6.23
CA GLU A 247 8.36 -13.97 6.52
C GLU A 247 8.19 -13.60 7.99
N ILE A 248 7.05 -13.94 8.60
CA ILE A 248 6.80 -13.72 10.04
C ILE A 248 7.84 -14.46 10.88
N LEU A 249 8.13 -15.72 10.54
CA LEU A 249 9.14 -16.51 11.24
C LEU A 249 10.55 -15.95 11.04
N SER A 250 10.84 -15.38 9.87
CA SER A 250 12.11 -14.68 9.61
C SER A 250 12.26 -13.45 10.50
N GLU A 251 11.25 -12.59 10.55
CA GLU A 251 11.26 -11.38 11.40
C GLU A 251 11.31 -11.75 12.89
N LEU A 252 10.63 -12.82 13.30
CA LEU A 252 10.69 -13.31 14.69
C LEU A 252 12.09 -13.82 15.05
N GLN A 253 12.76 -14.49 14.11
CA GLN A 253 14.15 -14.94 14.28
C GLN A 253 15.12 -13.75 14.37
N GLU A 254 14.88 -12.68 13.62
CA GLU A 254 15.63 -11.43 13.68
C GLU A 254 15.46 -10.76 15.05
N GLU A 255 14.23 -10.59 15.54
CA GLU A 255 13.96 -10.04 16.87
C GLU A 255 14.59 -10.87 17.99
N TYR A 256 14.54 -12.21 17.90
CA TYR A 256 15.22 -13.07 18.87
C TYR A 256 16.75 -12.90 18.81
N SER A 257 17.32 -12.72 17.63
CA SER A 257 18.77 -12.47 17.48
C SER A 257 19.17 -11.13 18.10
N LYS A 258 18.37 -10.08 17.91
CA LYS A 258 18.56 -8.77 18.56
C LYS A 258 18.50 -8.89 20.08
N TYR A 259 17.54 -9.64 20.60
CA TYR A 259 17.42 -9.91 22.02
C TYR A 259 18.68 -10.57 22.61
N LEU A 260 19.18 -11.63 21.97
CA LEU A 260 20.39 -12.35 22.40
C LEU A 260 21.65 -11.48 22.38
N LEU A 261 21.75 -10.60 21.38
CA LEU A 261 22.88 -9.66 21.25
C LEU A 261 22.75 -8.43 22.15
N HIS A 262 21.66 -8.32 22.93
CA HIS A 262 21.29 -7.11 23.66
C HIS A 262 21.26 -5.87 22.77
N ASP A 263 20.89 -6.07 21.51
CA ASP A 263 20.80 -5.02 20.50
C ASP A 263 19.73 -4.00 20.90
N SER A 264 20.12 -2.75 20.78
CA SER A 264 19.32 -1.57 21.06
C SER A 264 18.07 -1.44 20.15
N LEU A 265 18.11 -2.08 18.98
CA LEU A 265 17.01 -2.12 18.01
C LEU A 265 15.97 -3.19 18.31
N PHE A 266 16.15 -3.98 19.37
CA PHE A 266 15.16 -4.95 19.80
C PHE A 266 13.84 -4.26 20.21
N ASP A 267 12.72 -4.73 19.67
CA ASP A 267 11.38 -4.20 19.94
C ASP A 267 10.46 -5.30 20.49
N PRO A 268 10.14 -5.30 21.80
CA PRO A 268 9.31 -6.36 22.38
C PRO A 268 7.86 -6.32 21.89
N ASP A 269 7.34 -5.15 21.50
CA ASP A 269 6.00 -5.03 20.93
C ASP A 269 5.93 -5.64 19.52
N GLN A 270 7.06 -5.66 18.79
CA GLN A 270 7.16 -6.33 17.50
C GLN A 270 7.02 -7.84 17.67
N VAL A 271 7.55 -8.44 18.75
CA VAL A 271 7.37 -9.86 19.05
C VAL A 271 5.90 -10.21 19.22
N VAL A 272 5.16 -9.44 20.03
CA VAL A 272 3.71 -9.62 20.24
C VAL A 272 2.95 -9.49 18.91
N TYR A 273 3.29 -8.48 18.11
CA TYR A 273 2.66 -8.27 16.81
C TYR A 273 2.89 -9.46 15.85
N LEU A 274 4.14 -9.96 15.74
CA LEU A 274 4.49 -11.09 14.87
C LEU A 274 3.79 -12.38 15.30
N LEU A 275 3.77 -12.68 16.59
CA LEU A 275 3.06 -13.84 17.13
C LEU A 275 1.55 -13.74 16.87
N GLY A 276 0.96 -12.55 17.09
CA GLY A 276 -0.46 -12.31 16.84
C GLY A 276 -0.81 -12.47 15.37
N GLU A 277 0.01 -11.92 14.48
CA GLU A 277 -0.19 -12.03 13.03
C GLU A 277 -0.08 -13.49 12.55
N TRP A 278 0.89 -14.25 13.08
CA TRP A 278 0.98 -15.69 12.81
C TRP A 278 -0.33 -16.40 13.18
N ILE A 279 -0.83 -16.19 14.40
CA ILE A 279 -2.05 -16.85 14.89
C ILE A 279 -3.26 -16.50 14.01
N ILE A 280 -3.43 -15.22 13.66
CA ILE A 280 -4.53 -14.75 12.81
C ILE A 280 -4.48 -15.43 11.45
N ARG A 281 -3.33 -15.41 10.77
CA ARG A 281 -3.18 -16.02 9.44
C ARG A 281 -3.43 -17.51 9.48
N MET A 282 -2.83 -18.23 10.43
CA MET A 282 -2.95 -19.68 10.51
C MET A 282 -4.39 -20.12 10.85
N ASN A 283 -5.08 -19.39 11.73
CA ASN A 283 -6.49 -19.66 12.02
C ASN A 283 -7.37 -19.38 10.81
N ALA A 284 -7.15 -18.26 10.10
CA ALA A 284 -7.93 -17.92 8.91
C ALA A 284 -7.71 -18.94 7.77
N LEU A 285 -6.48 -19.40 7.57
CA LEU A 285 -6.16 -20.46 6.60
C LEU A 285 -6.77 -21.80 6.99
N LYS A 286 -6.80 -22.14 8.28
CA LYS A 286 -7.38 -23.39 8.78
C LYS A 286 -8.90 -23.42 8.63
N GLU A 287 -9.58 -22.33 9.02
CA GLU A 287 -11.04 -22.21 8.94
C GLU A 287 -11.52 -22.07 7.49
N ASN A 288 -10.76 -21.34 6.66
CA ASN A 288 -11.00 -21.14 5.23
C ASN A 288 -12.47 -20.82 4.88
N LYS A 289 -13.06 -19.84 5.58
CA LYS A 289 -14.45 -19.41 5.39
C LYS A 289 -14.73 -18.68 4.06
N GLY A 290 -13.70 -18.43 3.24
CA GLY A 290 -13.82 -17.83 1.91
C GLY A 290 -13.98 -16.30 1.87
N ALA A 291 -14.06 -15.61 3.01
CA ALA A 291 -14.20 -14.14 3.03
C ALA A 291 -12.96 -13.41 2.48
N ILE A 292 -11.77 -14.00 2.64
CA ILE A 292 -10.51 -13.54 2.05
C ILE A 292 -9.85 -14.78 1.43
N PRO A 293 -9.39 -14.73 0.17
CA PRO A 293 -8.76 -15.89 -0.46
C PRO A 293 -7.53 -16.37 0.29
N SER A 294 -7.35 -17.69 0.38
CA SER A 294 -6.22 -18.31 1.09
C SER A 294 -4.86 -17.80 0.60
N LEU A 295 -4.68 -17.58 -0.71
CA LEU A 295 -3.43 -17.04 -1.28
C LEU A 295 -3.11 -15.62 -0.83
N VAL A 296 -4.11 -14.79 -0.50
CA VAL A 296 -3.87 -13.44 0.04
C VAL A 296 -3.33 -13.56 1.48
N ILE A 297 -3.89 -14.50 2.25
CA ILE A 297 -3.52 -14.76 3.64
C ILE A 297 -2.17 -15.48 3.75
N SER A 298 -1.91 -16.48 2.90
CA SER A 298 -0.66 -17.25 2.88
C SER A 298 0.46 -16.56 2.13
N GLY A 299 0.13 -15.69 1.18
CA GLY A 299 1.05 -15.09 0.22
C GLY A 299 1.34 -15.99 -0.97
N ASP A 300 1.66 -15.37 -2.10
CA ASP A 300 1.94 -16.05 -3.37
C ASP A 300 3.46 -16.22 -3.57
N THR A 301 3.92 -17.47 -3.55
CA THR A 301 5.34 -17.84 -3.71
C THR A 301 5.92 -17.53 -5.09
N LYS A 302 5.09 -17.23 -6.10
CA LYS A 302 5.58 -16.75 -7.40
C LYS A 302 6.12 -15.32 -7.34
N THR A 303 5.88 -14.61 -6.24
CA THR A 303 6.44 -13.29 -5.93
C THR A 303 7.85 -13.38 -5.34
N TYR A 304 8.63 -14.42 -5.65
CA TYR A 304 10.02 -14.51 -5.18
C TYR A 304 10.84 -13.34 -5.73
N SER A 305 11.74 -12.80 -4.90
CA SER A 305 12.51 -11.58 -5.12
C SER A 305 12.92 -11.39 -6.59
N SER A 306 12.18 -10.55 -7.30
CA SER A 306 12.49 -10.20 -8.68
C SER A 306 13.40 -8.98 -8.71
N GLU A 307 14.36 -8.98 -9.62
CA GLU A 307 15.03 -7.75 -10.01
C GLU A 307 13.99 -6.79 -10.59
N LEU A 308 13.97 -5.57 -10.08
CA LEU A 308 13.17 -4.52 -10.67
C LEU A 308 13.79 -4.18 -12.02
N ILE A 309 13.05 -4.41 -13.09
CA ILE A 309 13.38 -3.88 -14.43
C ILE A 309 13.05 -2.38 -14.50
N VAL A 310 13.24 -1.65 -13.39
CA VAL A 310 12.85 -0.26 -13.23
C VAL A 310 14.11 0.59 -13.29
N ARG A 311 14.14 1.50 -14.28
CA ARG A 311 15.27 2.39 -14.53
C ARG A 311 15.26 3.64 -13.64
N SER A 312 14.12 4.01 -13.06
CA SER A 312 13.99 5.21 -12.23
C SER A 312 12.86 5.09 -11.21
N LEU A 313 13.12 5.50 -9.97
CA LEU A 313 12.12 5.61 -8.89
C LEU A 313 11.98 7.07 -8.45
N ILE A 314 10.75 7.49 -8.14
CA ILE A 314 10.39 8.83 -7.66
C ILE A 314 10.44 8.83 -6.13
N GLY A 315 11.29 9.66 -5.53
CA GLY A 315 11.38 9.80 -4.07
C GLY A 315 10.19 10.55 -3.49
N LEU A 316 9.56 9.95 -2.48
CA LEU A 316 8.39 10.50 -1.77
C LEU A 316 8.74 11.00 -0.36
N GLY A 317 10.02 11.03 -0.02
CA GLY A 317 10.54 11.42 1.28
C GLY A 317 10.90 10.23 2.17
N SER A 318 11.50 10.56 3.30
CA SER A 318 11.90 9.63 4.34
C SER A 318 11.42 10.10 5.71
N GLY A 319 10.87 9.17 6.47
CA GLY A 319 10.40 9.37 7.83
C GLY A 319 11.25 8.59 8.83
N ILE A 320 10.87 8.66 10.10
CA ILE A 320 11.58 7.98 11.19
C ILE A 320 10.59 7.13 12.01
N LYS A 321 11.01 5.91 12.33
CA LYS A 321 10.40 5.08 13.36
C LYS A 321 11.35 5.02 14.56
N VAL A 322 10.94 5.61 15.69
CA VAL A 322 11.70 5.53 16.95
C VAL A 322 11.46 4.18 17.61
N LEU A 323 12.52 3.56 18.12
CA LEU A 323 12.53 2.31 18.88
C LEU A 323 13.02 2.58 20.30
N GLN A 324 12.90 1.61 21.22
CA GLN A 324 13.29 1.80 22.62
C GLN A 324 14.73 2.28 22.80
N LYS A 325 15.68 1.78 22.00
CA LYS A 325 17.08 2.22 22.07
C LYS A 325 17.67 2.51 20.67
N GLY A 326 16.89 3.13 19.78
CA GLY A 326 17.40 3.50 18.46
C GLY A 326 16.31 4.07 17.58
N PHE A 327 16.57 4.11 16.27
CA PHE A 327 15.54 4.48 15.30
C PHE A 327 15.86 3.92 13.91
N VAL A 328 14.83 3.83 13.08
CA VAL A 328 14.92 3.38 11.69
C VAL A 328 14.47 4.53 10.80
N VAL A 329 15.27 4.81 9.77
CA VAL A 329 14.88 5.73 8.70
C VAL A 329 14.20 4.94 7.59
N LEU A 330 12.99 5.38 7.23
CA LEU A 330 12.10 4.75 6.27
C LEU A 330 11.99 5.65 5.04
N SER A 331 12.60 5.28 3.92
CA SER A 331 12.59 6.08 2.68
C SER A 331 11.66 5.46 1.64
N TYR A 332 10.69 6.24 1.15
CA TYR A 332 9.61 5.76 0.31
C TYR A 332 9.79 6.19 -1.15
N PHE A 333 9.49 5.28 -2.07
CA PHE A 333 9.66 5.50 -3.49
C PHE A 333 8.46 5.00 -4.28
N ALA A 334 7.98 5.79 -5.24
CA ALA A 334 7.03 5.33 -6.26
C ALA A 334 7.77 4.87 -7.50
N ASP A 335 7.34 3.75 -8.08
CA ASP A 335 7.65 3.44 -9.48
C ASP A 335 6.60 4.12 -10.37
N PRO A 336 6.99 5.07 -11.24
CA PRO A 336 6.05 5.83 -12.08
C PRO A 336 5.23 4.97 -13.04
N LYS A 337 5.63 3.72 -13.27
CA LYS A 337 4.92 2.79 -14.18
C LYS A 337 4.09 1.76 -13.43
N SER A 338 4.07 1.81 -12.10
CA SER A 338 3.33 0.87 -11.28
C SER A 338 2.45 1.60 -10.27
N ASP A 339 1.57 0.84 -9.64
CA ASP A 339 0.75 1.29 -8.51
C ASP A 339 1.41 0.99 -7.15
N LYS A 340 2.72 0.71 -7.12
CA LYS A 340 3.43 0.25 -5.94
C LYS A 340 4.31 1.33 -5.33
N ILE A 341 4.23 1.42 -4.01
CA ILE A 341 5.22 2.10 -3.17
C ILE A 341 6.23 1.07 -2.67
N LEU A 342 7.49 1.42 -2.82
CA LEU A 342 8.64 0.63 -2.41
C LEU A 342 9.30 1.32 -1.22
N LEU A 343 9.82 0.52 -0.27
CA LEU A 343 10.37 1.03 0.98
C LEU A 343 11.84 0.64 1.12
N TYR A 344 12.70 1.59 1.42
CA TYR A 344 14.06 1.33 1.89
C TYR A 344 14.15 1.63 3.39
N GLU A 345 14.79 0.72 4.14
CA GLU A 345 14.95 0.83 5.59
C GLU A 345 16.44 0.88 5.94
N CYS A 346 16.81 1.81 6.81
CA CYS A 346 18.16 1.92 7.35
C CYS A 346 18.09 2.16 8.87
N SER A 347 18.69 1.27 9.65
CA SER A 347 18.62 1.28 11.11
C SER A 347 19.85 1.93 11.72
N PHE A 348 19.66 2.61 12.85
CA PHE A 348 20.73 3.30 13.57
C PHE A 348 20.68 2.99 15.07
N GLU A 349 21.80 2.46 15.57
CA GLU A 349 22.10 2.27 16.99
C GLU A 349 22.85 3.53 17.48
N LYS A 350 22.15 4.50 18.07
CA LYS A 350 22.80 5.72 18.59
C LYS A 350 22.24 6.13 19.95
N HIS A 351 23.14 6.48 20.86
CA HIS A 351 22.85 7.06 22.17
C HIS A 351 22.23 8.48 22.05
N THR A 352 20.90 8.48 22.08
CA THR A 352 19.93 9.37 22.75
C THR A 352 19.96 10.91 22.74
N GLU A 353 20.94 11.67 22.19
CA GLU A 353 20.82 13.16 22.25
C GLU A 353 20.95 13.93 20.93
N GLU A 354 21.58 13.36 19.90
CA GLU A 354 21.75 14.10 18.64
C GLU A 354 20.41 14.35 17.91
N PRO A 355 20.20 15.57 17.37
CA PRO A 355 19.09 15.85 16.47
C PRO A 355 19.04 14.90 15.27
N PHE A 356 17.84 14.58 14.79
CA PHE A 356 17.66 13.64 13.68
C PHE A 356 18.24 14.15 12.36
N HIS A 357 18.24 15.47 12.12
CA HIS A 357 18.82 16.05 10.91
C HIS A 357 20.33 15.80 10.81
N SER A 358 21.04 15.63 11.94
CA SER A 358 22.46 15.24 11.96
C SER A 358 22.68 13.89 11.28
N ILE A 359 21.69 12.99 11.35
CA ILE A 359 21.71 11.70 10.65
C ILE A 359 21.39 11.87 9.16
N GLY A 360 20.68 12.93 8.76
CA GLY A 360 20.47 13.27 7.36
C GLY A 360 21.79 13.35 6.56
N ASN A 361 22.91 13.71 7.21
CA ASN A 361 24.23 13.77 6.58
C ASN A 361 24.93 12.41 6.47
N PHE A 362 24.43 11.36 7.13
CA PHE A 362 24.99 10.02 6.98
C PHE A 362 24.82 9.56 5.54
N THR A 363 25.91 9.03 4.99
CA THR A 363 25.95 8.67 3.59
C THR A 363 25.43 7.25 3.37
N VAL A 364 24.35 7.15 2.62
CA VAL A 364 23.72 5.92 2.14
C VAL A 364 24.33 5.57 0.79
N PHE A 365 25.24 4.59 0.75
CA PHE A 365 26.00 4.19 -0.45
C PHE A 365 26.86 5.33 -1.06
N LYS A 366 28.17 5.10 -1.19
CA LYS A 366 29.10 5.96 -1.97
C LYS A 366 28.95 7.49 -1.76
N GLY A 367 28.71 7.94 -0.53
CA GLY A 367 28.72 9.38 -0.21
C GLY A 367 27.38 10.12 -0.39
N ILE A 368 26.28 9.44 -0.73
CA ILE A 368 24.97 10.08 -0.89
C ILE A 368 24.33 10.34 0.47
N PRO A 369 24.07 11.59 0.90
CA PRO A 369 23.46 11.84 2.20
C PRO A 369 21.98 11.40 2.24
N LEU A 370 21.57 10.82 3.37
CA LEU A 370 20.23 10.25 3.58
C LEU A 370 19.09 11.27 3.40
N HIS A 371 19.29 12.54 3.75
CA HIS A 371 18.28 13.59 3.55
C HIS A 371 18.00 13.87 2.06
N ASN A 372 18.96 13.65 1.17
CA ASN A 372 18.73 13.78 -0.27
C ASN A 372 18.12 12.51 -0.87
N PHE A 373 18.34 11.36 -0.24
CA PHE A 373 17.94 10.06 -0.75
C PHE A 373 16.41 9.97 -0.96
N GLY A 374 15.62 10.32 0.05
CA GLY A 374 14.15 10.29 -0.04
C GLY A 374 13.55 11.37 -0.94
N LYS A 375 14.26 12.48 -1.20
CA LYS A 375 13.78 13.62 -2.02
C LYS A 375 14.22 13.55 -3.47
N SER A 376 15.02 12.57 -3.84
CA SER A 376 15.61 12.48 -5.17
C SER A 376 14.96 11.41 -6.02
N SER A 377 15.02 11.59 -7.34
CA SER A 377 14.74 10.51 -8.27
C SER A 377 15.95 9.60 -8.31
N ILE A 378 15.74 8.32 -8.02
CA ILE A 378 16.79 7.31 -7.99
C ILE A 378 16.87 6.61 -9.33
N VAL A 379 18.06 6.55 -9.93
CA VAL A 379 18.35 5.75 -11.11
C VAL A 379 19.42 4.73 -10.76
N SER A 380 19.14 3.45 -11.00
CA SER A 380 20.11 2.37 -10.82
C SER A 380 19.88 1.27 -11.85
N SER A 381 20.97 0.61 -12.25
CA SER A 381 20.94 -0.50 -13.21
C SER A 381 20.46 -1.81 -12.59
N SER A 382 20.43 -1.91 -11.26
CA SER A 382 20.20 -3.18 -10.54
C SER A 382 19.63 -2.92 -9.15
N ILE A 383 18.30 -2.74 -9.10
CA ILE A 383 17.53 -2.64 -7.86
C ILE A 383 16.85 -4.00 -7.63
N LYS A 384 17.10 -4.60 -6.47
CA LYS A 384 16.36 -5.79 -6.02
C LYS A 384 15.26 -5.36 -5.06
N LYS A 385 14.20 -6.16 -4.99
CA LYS A 385 13.20 -6.00 -3.94
C LYS A 385 12.85 -7.33 -3.29
N THR A 386 12.51 -7.27 -2.01
CA THR A 386 11.91 -8.40 -1.29
C THR A 386 10.48 -8.65 -1.77
N THR A 387 9.92 -9.78 -1.35
CA THR A 387 8.50 -10.13 -1.56
C THR A 387 7.55 -9.11 -0.94
N SER A 388 7.92 -8.53 0.20
CA SER A 388 7.20 -7.45 0.89
C SER A 388 7.38 -6.07 0.24
N GLY A 389 8.24 -5.92 -0.78
CA GLY A 389 8.47 -4.63 -1.44
C GLY A 389 9.52 -3.75 -0.77
N LYS A 390 10.38 -4.33 0.09
CA LYS A 390 11.56 -3.64 0.60
C LYS A 390 12.65 -3.60 -0.47
N LEU A 391 13.29 -2.44 -0.65
CA LEU A 391 14.35 -2.23 -1.63
C LEU A 391 15.70 -2.71 -1.11
N GLN A 392 16.44 -3.36 -2.00
CA GLN A 392 17.84 -3.73 -1.80
C GLN A 392 18.65 -3.20 -2.99
N PHE A 393 19.56 -2.28 -2.71
CA PHE A 393 20.39 -1.67 -3.73
C PHE A 393 21.73 -2.38 -3.84
N SER A 394 22.18 -2.56 -5.08
CA SER A 394 23.58 -2.83 -5.37
C SER A 394 24.33 -1.48 -5.41
N ASN A 395 25.60 -1.44 -4.99
CA ASN A 395 26.38 -0.22 -4.68
C ASN A 395 26.49 0.89 -5.77
N LYS A 396 25.81 0.82 -6.91
CA LYS A 396 25.79 1.86 -7.97
C LYS A 396 24.41 2.52 -8.03
N LEU A 397 24.34 3.78 -7.62
CA LEU A 397 23.11 4.57 -7.57
C LEU A 397 23.39 6.00 -7.99
N THR A 398 22.52 6.57 -8.83
CA THR A 398 22.57 7.97 -9.25
C THR A 398 21.33 8.68 -8.72
N LEU A 399 21.52 9.84 -8.09
CA LEU A 399 20.43 10.72 -7.67
C LEU A 399 20.25 11.85 -8.68
N ASN A 400 19.02 12.07 -9.09
CA ASN A 400 18.63 13.23 -9.88
C ASN A 400 17.68 14.12 -9.05
N PRO A 401 17.83 15.46 -9.12
CA PRO A 401 16.87 16.38 -8.52
C PRO A 401 15.45 16.13 -9.04
N GLN A 402 14.46 16.38 -8.18
CA GLN A 402 13.05 16.25 -8.53
C GLN A 402 12.38 17.61 -8.62
N THR A 403 11.36 17.66 -9.47
CA THR A 403 10.46 18.81 -9.62
C THR A 403 9.17 18.66 -8.81
N PHE A 404 8.92 17.48 -8.22
CA PHE A 404 7.76 17.17 -7.38
C PHE A 404 6.40 17.38 -8.06
N PHE A 405 6.35 17.12 -9.37
CA PHE A 405 5.09 16.96 -10.12
C PHE A 405 4.61 15.52 -10.01
N PHE A 406 3.69 15.26 -9.08
CA PHE A 406 3.16 13.93 -8.80
C PHE A 406 1.88 13.62 -9.59
N GLU A 407 1.41 14.53 -10.44
CA GLU A 407 0.22 14.36 -11.28
C GLU A 407 0.33 13.22 -12.30
N SER A 408 1.54 12.71 -12.56
CA SER A 408 1.77 11.54 -13.42
C SER A 408 1.77 10.21 -12.67
N LEU A 409 1.66 10.20 -11.35
CA LEU A 409 1.56 8.97 -10.57
C LEU A 409 0.20 8.30 -10.79
N SER A 410 0.14 6.99 -10.57
CA SER A 410 -1.12 6.23 -10.59
C SER A 410 -2.12 6.83 -9.59
N GLU A 411 -3.41 6.81 -9.92
CA GLU A 411 -4.52 7.18 -9.02
C GLU A 411 -4.56 6.31 -7.73
N ASN A 412 -3.96 5.12 -7.77
CA ASN A 412 -3.78 4.28 -6.58
C ASN A 412 -2.69 4.77 -5.62
N ILE A 413 -1.85 5.72 -6.06
CA ILE A 413 -0.80 6.37 -5.27
C ILE A 413 -1.20 7.81 -4.96
N LEU A 414 -1.66 8.56 -5.96
CA LEU A 414 -2.08 9.96 -5.83
C LEU A 414 -3.57 10.04 -5.49
N SER A 415 -3.86 10.41 -4.25
CA SER A 415 -5.21 10.72 -3.77
C SER A 415 -5.55 12.19 -4.02
N ASN A 416 -6.61 12.43 -4.79
CA ASN A 416 -7.23 13.74 -5.00
C ASN A 416 -8.65 13.84 -4.38
N ASN A 417 -9.15 12.74 -3.81
CA ASN A 417 -10.47 12.61 -3.22
C ASN A 417 -10.37 11.76 -1.95
N PHE A 418 -10.52 12.40 -0.80
CA PHE A 418 -10.31 11.75 0.50
C PHE A 418 -11.43 10.77 0.84
N ASN A 419 -12.68 11.04 0.42
CA ASN A 419 -13.79 10.10 0.63
C ASN A 419 -13.64 8.81 -0.18
N GLU A 420 -13.17 8.91 -1.41
CA GLU A 420 -12.85 7.73 -2.23
C GLU A 420 -11.69 6.94 -1.62
N THR A 421 -10.68 7.64 -1.11
CA THR A 421 -9.57 7.01 -0.38
C THR A 421 -10.05 6.26 0.86
N ILE A 422 -10.96 6.85 1.63
CA ILE A 422 -11.57 6.19 2.79
C ILE A 422 -12.28 4.89 2.37
N LYS A 423 -13.07 4.91 1.30
CA LYS A 423 -13.76 3.71 0.77
C LYS A 423 -12.75 2.63 0.38
N ILE A 424 -11.72 3.00 -0.40
CA ILE A 424 -10.68 2.06 -0.83
C ILE A 424 -9.95 1.43 0.37
N LEU A 425 -9.65 2.21 1.40
CA LEU A 425 -8.97 1.70 2.60
C LEU A 425 -9.86 0.80 3.45
N LEU A 426 -11.16 1.11 3.57
CA LEU A 426 -12.13 0.28 4.32
C LEU A 426 -12.47 -1.04 3.61
N GLU A 427 -12.32 -1.12 2.29
CA GLU A 427 -12.51 -2.35 1.51
C GLU A 427 -11.32 -3.33 1.64
N LYS A 428 -10.15 -2.86 2.07
CA LYS A 428 -8.97 -3.72 2.23
C LYS A 428 -9.11 -4.59 3.48
N PRO A 429 -8.68 -5.86 3.42
CA PRO A 429 -8.59 -6.66 4.63
C PRO A 429 -7.58 -6.03 5.60
N PRO A 430 -7.77 -6.19 6.93
CA PRO A 430 -6.77 -5.81 7.92
C PRO A 430 -5.41 -6.43 7.56
N ARG A 431 -4.31 -5.71 7.81
CA ARG A 431 -2.96 -6.14 7.42
C ARG A 431 -2.60 -7.57 7.81
N PRO A 432 -2.99 -8.11 8.98
CA PRO A 432 -2.71 -9.49 9.36
C PRO A 432 -3.39 -10.54 8.46
N LEU A 433 -4.43 -10.16 7.72
CA LEU A 433 -5.13 -11.02 6.76
C LEU A 433 -4.85 -10.63 5.30
N GLY A 434 -4.31 -9.44 5.07
CA GLY A 434 -3.90 -8.94 3.76
C GLY A 434 -2.44 -9.24 3.40
N PRO A 435 -1.96 -8.71 2.27
CA PRO A 435 -0.55 -8.76 1.88
C PRO A 435 0.37 -8.00 2.85
N ARG A 436 1.58 -8.52 3.10
CA ARG A 436 2.60 -7.88 3.98
C ARG A 436 3.43 -6.80 3.27
N TRP A 437 2.80 -5.89 2.52
CA TRP A 437 3.52 -4.82 1.84
C TRP A 437 4.23 -3.90 2.85
N ALA A 438 5.53 -3.68 2.66
CA ALA A 438 6.39 -2.96 3.59
C ALA A 438 5.99 -1.49 3.72
N ALA A 439 5.63 -0.86 2.59
CA ALA A 439 5.16 0.52 2.56
C ALA A 439 3.78 0.73 3.20
N GLY A 440 3.01 -0.33 3.48
CA GLY A 440 1.65 -0.22 4.03
C GLY A 440 0.71 0.58 3.13
N ASN A 441 -0.17 1.36 3.75
CA ASN A 441 -1.12 2.26 3.06
C ASN A 441 -0.49 3.64 2.78
N PHE A 442 0.70 3.66 2.18
CA PHE A 442 1.37 4.90 1.81
C PHE A 442 0.75 5.50 0.54
N LEU A 443 0.41 6.79 0.61
CA LEU A 443 -0.24 7.54 -0.46
C LEU A 443 0.33 8.96 -0.53
N VAL A 444 0.09 9.63 -1.66
CA VAL A 444 0.37 11.04 -1.89
C VAL A 444 -0.96 11.78 -1.93
N PHE A 445 -1.19 12.69 -1.00
CA PHE A 445 -2.43 13.43 -0.86
C PHE A 445 -2.29 14.80 -1.51
N LYS A 446 -3.11 15.10 -2.52
CA LYS A 446 -3.21 16.44 -3.08
C LYS A 446 -4.06 17.31 -2.15
N VAL A 447 -3.53 18.49 -1.81
CA VAL A 447 -4.13 19.42 -0.85
C VAL A 447 -4.66 20.65 -1.58
N GLU A 448 -5.90 21.03 -1.29
CA GLU A 448 -6.51 22.27 -1.78
C GLU A 448 -6.42 23.38 -0.72
N ARG A 449 -6.76 23.05 0.53
CA ARG A 449 -6.66 23.97 1.68
C ARG A 449 -6.14 23.23 2.90
N PHE A 450 -5.59 23.96 3.86
CA PHE A 450 -5.14 23.39 5.12
C PHE A 450 -5.28 24.40 6.26
N THR A 451 -5.41 23.90 7.50
CA THR A 451 -5.40 24.74 8.70
C THR A 451 -3.98 25.03 9.17
N GLN A 452 -3.78 26.10 9.94
CA GLN A 452 -2.49 26.33 10.58
C GLN A 452 -2.09 25.15 11.49
N PRO A 453 -0.83 24.69 11.46
CA PRO A 453 -0.37 23.60 12.32
C PRO A 453 -0.50 23.97 13.80
N HIS A 454 -1.10 23.08 14.59
CA HIS A 454 -1.20 23.25 16.04
C HIS A 454 -0.57 22.06 16.78
N PHE A 455 -0.09 22.31 17.99
CA PHE A 455 0.60 21.31 18.80
C PHE A 455 -0.34 20.78 19.90
N ASP A 456 -0.44 19.47 20.00
CA ASP A 456 -1.16 18.76 21.06
C ASP A 456 -0.17 18.30 22.14
N ASN A 457 -0.26 18.90 23.32
CA ASN A 457 0.65 18.61 24.45
C ASN A 457 0.40 17.23 25.07
N ILE A 458 -0.82 16.71 24.97
CA ILE A 458 -1.18 15.43 25.59
C ILE A 458 -0.63 14.31 24.74
N LEU A 459 -0.88 14.38 23.43
CA LEU A 459 -0.42 13.37 22.46
C LEU A 459 1.00 13.62 21.96
N GLN A 460 1.61 14.76 22.31
CA GLN A 460 2.94 15.18 21.85
C GLN A 460 3.05 15.07 20.33
N GLN A 461 2.14 15.73 19.61
CA GLN A 461 2.09 15.69 18.15
C GLN A 461 1.60 17.01 17.55
N ILE A 462 1.93 17.24 16.28
CA ILE A 462 1.41 18.35 15.49
C ILE A 462 0.26 17.84 14.63
N ASN A 463 -0.85 18.58 14.69
CA ASN A 463 -2.04 18.28 13.93
C ASN A 463 -2.27 19.35 12.85
N ILE A 464 -2.66 18.90 11.66
CA ILE A 464 -3.03 19.77 10.53
C ILE A 464 -4.28 19.16 9.89
N GLU A 465 -5.33 19.94 9.69
CA GLU A 465 -6.47 19.52 8.90
C GLU A 465 -6.21 19.90 7.43
N LEU A 466 -6.41 18.94 6.53
CA LEU A 466 -6.29 19.11 5.09
C LEU A 466 -7.67 19.01 4.46
N GLU A 467 -7.91 19.83 3.46
CA GLU A 467 -9.11 19.81 2.62
C GLU A 467 -8.72 19.43 1.19
N ASP A 468 -9.45 18.47 0.60
CA ASP A 468 -9.33 18.16 -0.84
C ASP A 468 -10.12 19.14 -1.71
N GLN A 469 -10.04 18.99 -3.04
CA GLN A 469 -10.75 19.84 -3.99
C GLN A 469 -12.29 19.78 -3.87
N ASN A 470 -12.82 18.77 -3.17
CA ASN A 470 -14.25 18.53 -2.98
C ASN A 470 -14.73 18.98 -1.58
N GLY A 471 -13.85 19.54 -0.74
CA GLY A 471 -14.19 19.95 0.62
C GLY A 471 -14.11 18.84 1.67
N ASN A 472 -13.58 17.66 1.35
CA ASN A 472 -13.45 16.57 2.31
C ASN A 472 -12.21 16.75 3.17
N ILE A 473 -12.30 16.35 4.44
CA ILE A 473 -11.26 16.61 5.45
C ILE A 473 -10.44 15.36 5.75
N ALA A 474 -9.12 15.53 5.81
CA ALA A 474 -8.17 14.56 6.37
C ALA A 474 -7.37 15.17 7.52
N TYR A 475 -6.98 14.35 8.49
CA TYR A 475 -6.27 14.77 9.69
C TYR A 475 -4.83 14.28 9.64
N VAL A 476 -3.88 15.19 9.50
CA VAL A 476 -2.46 14.89 9.56
C VAL A 476 -2.00 14.91 11.01
N GLN A 477 -1.32 13.84 11.44
CA GLN A 477 -0.79 13.68 12.80
C GLN A 477 0.71 13.38 12.72
N LEU A 478 1.53 14.39 13.04
CA LEU A 478 2.99 14.31 13.04
C LEU A 478 3.49 14.21 14.50
N PRO A 479 3.93 13.02 14.96
CA PRO A 479 4.55 12.89 16.28
C PRO A 479 5.69 13.88 16.49
N TYR A 480 5.72 14.52 17.65
CA TYR A 480 6.77 15.44 18.01
C TYR A 480 7.86 14.71 18.78
N TYR A 481 9.09 14.90 18.32
CA TYR A 481 10.29 14.49 19.03
C TYR A 481 11.15 15.72 19.23
N THR A 482 11.69 15.91 20.43
CA THR A 482 12.62 17.02 20.70
C THR A 482 13.80 17.02 19.72
N ARG A 483 14.24 15.83 19.28
CA ARG A 483 15.30 15.65 18.27
C ARG A 483 14.92 16.11 16.86
N ALA A 484 13.65 16.40 16.60
CA ALA A 484 13.13 16.89 15.33
C ALA A 484 12.75 18.38 15.37
N SER A 485 13.04 19.09 16.46
CA SER A 485 12.56 20.46 16.69
C SER A 485 12.86 21.39 15.50
N ASP A 486 14.08 21.35 14.97
CA ASP A 486 14.50 22.21 13.86
C ASP A 486 13.72 21.95 12.57
N GLY A 487 13.55 20.68 12.18
CA GLY A 487 12.81 20.33 10.97
C GLY A 487 11.31 20.60 11.09
N ILE A 488 10.78 20.53 12.31
CA ILE A 488 9.39 20.90 12.63
C ILE A 488 9.20 22.42 12.60
N GLU A 489 10.14 23.21 13.13
CA GLU A 489 10.14 24.67 13.02
C GLU A 489 10.18 25.11 11.56
N ASN A 490 11.04 24.49 10.75
CA ASN A 490 11.10 24.73 9.31
C ASN A 490 9.76 24.46 8.61
N LEU A 491 9.10 23.35 8.96
CA LEU A 491 7.77 23.03 8.41
C LEU A 491 6.78 24.13 8.72
N LYS A 492 6.71 24.60 9.98
CA LYS A 492 5.80 25.66 10.39
C LYS A 492 6.08 26.97 9.63
N HIS A 493 7.34 27.36 9.53
CA HIS A 493 7.75 28.56 8.79
C HIS A 493 7.34 28.46 7.32
N ALA A 494 7.65 27.34 6.67
CA ALA A 494 7.33 27.11 5.27
C ALA A 494 5.82 27.14 4.98
N LEU A 495 5.01 26.59 5.89
CA LEU A 495 3.54 26.61 5.76
C LEU A 495 2.92 27.99 6.04
N GLY A 496 3.66 28.94 6.63
CA GLY A 496 3.18 30.30 6.86
C GLY A 496 3.05 31.12 5.57
N ASP A 497 4.04 31.02 4.68
CA ASP A 497 4.19 31.87 3.49
C ASP A 497 4.01 31.13 2.15
N SER A 498 3.72 29.82 2.18
CA SER A 498 3.66 28.98 0.98
C SER A 498 2.36 28.19 0.89
N HIS A 499 2.07 27.71 -0.32
CA HIS A 499 0.92 26.85 -0.53
C HIS A 499 1.33 25.37 -0.42
N LEU A 500 0.70 24.61 0.47
CA LEU A 500 0.90 23.17 0.61
C LEU A 500 0.21 22.45 -0.56
N ARG A 501 0.99 21.78 -1.42
CA ARG A 501 0.46 21.05 -2.58
C ARG A 501 0.24 19.58 -2.32
N TYR A 502 1.19 18.94 -1.65
CA TYR A 502 1.10 17.51 -1.33
C TYR A 502 1.55 17.19 0.08
N VAL A 503 0.90 16.19 0.67
CA VAL A 503 1.39 15.48 1.85
C VAL A 503 1.61 14.03 1.46
N CYS A 504 2.83 13.52 1.65
CA CYS A 504 3.13 12.11 1.44
C CYS A 504 3.16 11.42 2.80
N GLY A 505 2.43 10.31 2.96
CA GLY A 505 2.34 9.65 4.26
C GLY A 505 1.58 8.34 4.26
N VAL A 506 1.60 7.67 5.42
CA VAL A 506 0.82 6.45 5.64
C VAL A 506 -0.56 6.84 6.13
N ALA A 507 -1.60 6.37 5.44
CA ALA A 507 -2.98 6.63 5.81
C ALA A 507 -3.61 5.50 6.63
N ASN A 508 -4.47 5.91 7.54
CA ASN A 508 -5.37 5.04 8.29
C ASN A 508 -6.79 5.64 8.26
N VAL A 509 -7.80 4.77 8.40
CA VAL A 509 -9.20 5.21 8.56
C VAL A 509 -9.65 4.82 9.95
N ALA A 510 -10.08 5.81 10.74
CA ALA A 510 -10.63 5.57 12.06
C ALA A 510 -11.93 6.37 12.23
N SER A 511 -12.99 5.70 12.72
CA SER A 511 -14.34 6.29 12.85
C SER A 511 -14.85 6.99 11.58
N GLY A 512 -14.54 6.41 10.41
CA GLY A 512 -14.94 6.96 9.10
C GLY A 512 -14.16 8.21 8.66
N ARG A 513 -13.11 8.60 9.38
CA ARG A 513 -12.25 9.75 9.06
C ARG A 513 -10.88 9.29 8.59
N LEU A 514 -10.28 10.07 7.68
CA LEU A 514 -8.95 9.81 7.15
C LEU A 514 -7.88 10.45 8.05
N TYR A 515 -6.99 9.64 8.58
CA TYR A 515 -5.82 10.08 9.33
C TYR A 515 -4.55 9.79 8.53
N ILE A 516 -3.61 10.73 8.53
CA ILE A 516 -2.37 10.65 7.77
C ILE A 516 -1.21 10.83 8.73
N LYS A 517 -0.35 9.81 8.83
CA LYS A 517 0.98 9.95 9.46
C LYS A 517 1.95 10.45 8.38
N PRO A 518 2.31 11.75 8.39
CA PRO A 518 3.05 12.35 7.30
C PRO A 518 4.53 11.92 7.35
N VAL A 519 5.13 11.83 6.17
CA VAL A 519 6.54 11.55 5.94
C VAL A 519 7.22 12.74 5.28
N SER A 520 6.54 13.40 4.34
CA SER A 520 7.04 14.62 3.70
C SER A 520 5.90 15.55 3.27
N PHE A 521 6.26 16.82 3.09
CA PHE A 521 5.36 17.89 2.67
C PHE A 521 5.94 18.55 1.43
N VAL A 522 5.14 18.72 0.38
CA VAL A 522 5.54 19.45 -0.82
C VAL A 522 4.87 20.80 -0.83
N ILE A 523 5.68 21.84 -0.72
CA ILE A 523 5.24 23.24 -0.73
C ILE A 523 5.53 23.87 -2.08
N GLU A 524 4.71 24.83 -2.49
CA GLU A 524 4.89 25.62 -3.70
C GLU A 524 5.01 27.10 -3.36
N GLN A 525 6.11 27.71 -3.82
CA GLN A 525 6.39 29.13 -3.66
C GLN A 525 6.95 29.67 -4.98
N GLY A 526 6.32 30.71 -5.54
CA GLY A 526 6.76 31.33 -6.80
C GLY A 526 6.80 30.36 -8.00
N GLY A 527 5.94 29.33 -8.02
CA GLY A 527 5.90 28.31 -9.08
C GLY A 527 6.93 27.19 -8.95
N ASN A 528 7.85 27.28 -7.97
CA ASN A 528 8.79 26.21 -7.66
C ASN A 528 8.25 25.34 -6.51
N ARG A 529 8.35 24.02 -6.67
CA ARG A 529 7.98 23.06 -5.63
C ARG A 529 9.21 22.58 -4.90
N THR A 530 9.12 22.49 -3.57
CA THR A 530 10.18 21.91 -2.73
C THR A 530 9.57 20.91 -1.75
N MET A 531 10.33 19.87 -1.40
CA MET A 531 9.93 18.85 -0.44
C MET A 531 10.61 19.09 0.90
N LEU A 532 9.82 19.09 1.97
CA LEU A 532 10.26 19.11 3.36
C LEU A 532 10.08 17.73 4.01
N GLN A 533 11.09 17.30 4.74
CA GLN A 533 11.12 16.10 5.56
C GLN A 533 11.31 16.50 7.02
N PRO A 534 10.23 16.60 7.81
CA PRO A 534 10.25 17.23 9.14
C PRO A 534 11.27 16.62 10.11
N TYR A 535 11.65 15.36 9.91
CA TYR A 535 12.61 14.68 10.78
C TYR A 535 14.05 14.72 10.30
N LEU A 536 14.32 14.97 9.01
CA LEU A 536 15.68 14.85 8.46
C LEU A 536 16.25 16.15 7.94
N ASP A 537 15.41 17.14 7.64
CA ASP A 537 15.88 18.42 7.12
C ASP A 537 16.54 19.27 8.19
N PRO A 538 17.71 19.86 7.92
CA PRO A 538 18.38 20.77 8.83
C PRO A 538 17.66 22.12 8.90
N LYS A 539 17.91 22.88 9.97
CA LYS A 539 17.38 24.24 10.16
C LYS A 539 17.69 25.14 8.96
N SER A 540 16.68 25.84 8.45
CA SER A 540 16.88 26.89 7.44
C SER A 540 17.36 28.17 8.13
N HIS A 541 18.26 28.93 7.50
CA HIS A 541 18.92 30.12 8.09
C HIS A 541 18.00 31.34 8.32
N SER A 542 16.67 31.19 8.38
CA SER A 542 15.78 32.31 8.68
C SER A 542 15.69 32.56 10.19
N ASP A 543 16.17 33.74 10.60
CA ASP A 543 16.17 34.21 11.97
C ASP A 543 14.75 34.53 12.48
N LYS A 544 14.50 34.11 13.73
CA LYS A 544 13.39 34.47 14.64
C LYS A 544 12.05 33.75 14.44
N SER A 545 11.83 32.70 15.23
CA SER A 545 10.58 32.57 16.00
C SER A 545 10.78 31.69 17.22
N ASN A 546 10.23 32.08 18.37
CA ASN A 546 10.08 31.21 19.53
C ASN A 546 8.78 30.41 19.39
N PHE A 547 8.83 29.11 19.68
CA PHE A 547 7.67 28.22 19.73
C PHE A 547 6.61 28.75 20.71
N GLN A 548 5.57 29.42 20.20
CA GLN A 548 4.38 29.76 21.00
C GLN A 548 3.32 28.67 20.83
N MET A 549 3.10 27.95 21.94
CA MET A 549 2.09 26.90 22.11
C MET A 549 0.71 27.55 22.20
N GLN A 550 -0.08 27.49 21.13
CA GLN A 550 -1.51 27.76 21.24
C GLN A 550 -2.20 26.47 21.68
N ASN A 551 -2.64 26.47 22.95
CA ASN A 551 -3.32 25.35 23.58
C ASN A 551 -4.80 25.35 23.18
N GLN A 552 -5.26 24.27 22.57
CA GLN A 552 -6.65 23.84 22.73
C GLN A 552 -6.67 22.63 23.65
N VAL A 553 -7.31 22.80 24.80
CA VAL A 553 -7.58 21.69 25.72
C VAL A 553 -8.71 20.87 25.12
N ARG A 554 -8.38 19.74 24.49
CA ARG A 554 -9.37 18.65 24.37
C ARG A 554 -9.39 17.89 25.69
N SER A 555 -10.60 17.64 26.18
CA SER A 555 -10.85 16.85 27.38
C SER A 555 -10.86 15.35 27.06
N GLU A 556 -10.40 14.58 28.06
CA GLU A 556 -10.47 13.12 28.23
C GLU A 556 -9.36 12.31 27.56
N THR A 557 -8.46 11.79 28.41
CA THR A 557 -7.60 10.65 28.12
C THR A 557 -8.44 9.47 27.64
N ASP A 558 -8.12 8.91 26.47
CA ASP A 558 -8.81 7.73 25.95
C ASP A 558 -8.47 6.49 26.81
N SER A 559 -9.38 6.17 27.74
CA SER A 559 -9.22 5.08 28.70
C SER A 559 -9.03 3.72 28.01
N LEU A 560 -9.61 3.53 26.83
CA LEU A 560 -9.47 2.31 26.05
C LEU A 560 -8.06 2.18 25.49
N ASN A 561 -7.51 3.24 24.89
CA ASN A 561 -6.16 3.24 24.34
C ASN A 561 -5.08 3.04 25.41
N ASN A 562 -5.27 3.65 26.58
CA ASN A 562 -4.40 3.41 27.74
C ASN A 562 -4.45 1.94 28.19
N TYR A 563 -5.64 1.36 28.27
CA TYR A 563 -5.82 -0.06 28.61
C TYR A 563 -5.17 -1.01 27.59
N ILE A 564 -5.37 -0.76 26.28
CA ILE A 564 -4.75 -1.55 25.21
C ILE A 564 -3.21 -1.46 25.29
N THR A 565 -2.67 -0.28 25.61
CA THR A 565 -1.23 -0.08 25.78
C THR A 565 -0.71 -0.86 26.99
N GLU A 566 -1.36 -0.75 28.15
CA GLU A 566 -0.99 -1.48 29.37
C GLU A 566 -1.06 -3.01 29.17
N LEU A 567 -2.12 -3.49 28.49
CA LEU A 567 -2.27 -4.90 28.14
C LEU A 567 -1.17 -5.36 27.17
N ARG A 568 -0.83 -4.55 26.16
CA ARG A 568 0.27 -4.87 25.23
C ARG A 568 1.59 -4.97 25.95
N THR A 569 1.95 -4.00 26.77
CA THR A 569 3.18 -4.04 27.57
C THR A 569 3.24 -5.28 28.46
N THR A 570 2.11 -5.65 29.08
CA THR A 570 2.02 -6.87 29.90
C THR A 570 2.30 -8.13 29.08
N ILE A 571 1.69 -8.27 27.90
CA ILE A 571 1.91 -9.42 27.02
C ILE A 571 3.34 -9.43 26.44
N SER A 572 3.90 -8.26 26.15
CA SER A 572 5.30 -8.09 25.75
C SER A 572 6.23 -8.61 26.86
N GLU A 573 6.03 -8.20 28.12
CA GLU A 573 6.81 -8.70 29.26
C GLU A 573 6.70 -10.24 29.41
N VAL A 574 5.51 -10.81 29.21
CA VAL A 574 5.31 -12.27 29.21
C VAL A 574 6.09 -12.96 28.10
N CYS A 575 6.13 -12.41 26.89
CA CYS A 575 6.91 -12.99 25.79
C CYS A 575 8.43 -12.94 26.05
N LEU A 576 8.90 -12.02 26.90
CA LEU A 576 10.31 -11.91 27.26
C LEU A 576 10.70 -12.80 28.42
N ILE A 577 9.94 -12.74 29.52
CA ILE A 577 10.31 -13.36 30.81
C ILE A 577 9.62 -14.73 30.98
N GLY A 578 8.51 -14.95 30.29
CA GLY A 578 7.72 -16.18 30.36
C GLY A 578 6.67 -16.14 31.45
N LEU A 579 5.52 -16.75 31.16
CA LEU A 579 4.37 -16.80 32.08
C LEU A 579 4.71 -17.44 33.43
N LYS A 580 5.59 -18.44 33.45
CA LYS A 580 6.01 -19.12 34.69
C LYS A 580 6.78 -18.20 35.65
N GLN A 581 7.50 -17.21 35.11
CA GLN A 581 8.29 -16.28 35.90
C GLN A 581 7.58 -14.93 36.10
N TYR A 582 6.64 -14.58 35.23
CA TYR A 582 5.99 -13.28 35.24
C TYR A 582 5.29 -12.96 36.57
N GLY A 583 4.69 -13.94 37.25
CA GLY A 583 4.34 -13.94 38.69
C GLY A 583 3.46 -12.81 39.27
N LYS A 584 3.19 -11.72 38.52
CA LYS A 584 2.51 -10.49 38.96
C LYS A 584 0.99 -10.67 38.97
N ILE A 585 0.47 -11.56 39.82
CA ILE A 585 -0.97 -11.88 39.90
C ILE A 585 -1.82 -10.62 40.18
N ASN A 586 -1.33 -9.70 41.03
CA ASN A 586 -2.04 -8.45 41.33
C ASN A 586 -2.18 -7.54 40.10
N HIS A 587 -1.19 -7.53 39.21
CA HIS A 587 -1.25 -6.77 37.95
C HIS A 587 -2.32 -7.35 37.01
N TRP A 588 -2.39 -8.67 36.89
CA TRP A 588 -3.48 -9.33 36.13
C TRP A 588 -4.87 -9.01 36.68
N LYS A 589 -5.05 -9.03 38.01
CA LYS A 589 -6.31 -8.65 38.65
C LYS A 589 -6.70 -7.20 38.35
N LYS A 590 -5.73 -6.29 38.29
CA LYS A 590 -5.96 -4.89 37.89
C LYS A 590 -6.45 -4.80 36.44
N LEU A 591 -5.83 -5.53 35.52
CA LEU A 591 -6.25 -5.60 34.11
C LEU A 591 -7.66 -6.19 33.96
N VAL A 592 -8.03 -7.20 34.76
CA VAL A 592 -9.40 -7.75 34.81
C VAL A 592 -10.38 -6.63 35.19
N GLN A 593 -10.16 -5.96 36.32
CA GLN A 593 -11.04 -4.90 36.80
C GLN A 593 -11.18 -3.75 35.79
N GLN A 594 -10.07 -3.31 35.18
CA GLN A 594 -10.11 -2.28 34.12
C GLN A 594 -10.92 -2.74 32.92
N SER A 595 -10.77 -4.01 32.49
CA SER A 595 -11.52 -4.56 31.36
C SER A 595 -13.02 -4.61 31.63
N GLU A 596 -13.43 -4.93 32.87
CA GLU A 596 -14.84 -4.93 33.28
C GLU A 596 -15.42 -3.52 33.30
N ASN A 597 -14.66 -2.55 33.82
CA ASN A 597 -15.07 -1.15 33.83
C ASN A 597 -15.25 -0.60 32.41
N LEU A 598 -14.47 -1.10 31.43
CA LEU A 598 -14.60 -0.77 30.01
C LEU A 598 -15.65 -1.62 29.27
N GLY A 599 -16.34 -2.55 29.95
CA GLY A 599 -17.35 -3.43 29.35
C GLY A 599 -16.79 -4.58 28.49
N LEU A 600 -15.48 -4.84 28.53
CA LEU A 600 -14.76 -5.83 27.73
C LEU A 600 -14.86 -7.25 28.33
N LYS A 601 -16.08 -7.74 28.56
CA LYS A 601 -16.35 -8.99 29.31
C LYS A 601 -15.58 -10.21 28.80
N LYS A 602 -15.46 -10.39 27.47
CA LYS A 602 -14.72 -11.52 26.89
C LYS A 602 -13.22 -11.47 27.21
N ILE A 603 -12.65 -10.26 27.26
CA ILE A 603 -11.24 -10.06 27.64
C ILE A 603 -11.07 -10.32 29.13
N SER A 604 -12.01 -9.86 29.97
CA SER A 604 -12.03 -10.18 31.41
C SER A 604 -11.94 -11.69 31.65
N THR A 605 -12.82 -12.48 31.01
CA THR A 605 -12.84 -13.94 31.16
C THR A 605 -11.53 -14.60 30.71
N LEU A 606 -10.90 -14.11 29.64
CA LEU A 606 -9.59 -14.61 29.20
C LEU A 606 -8.50 -14.33 30.25
N LEU A 607 -8.49 -13.12 30.82
CA LEU A 607 -7.53 -12.72 31.85
C LEU A 607 -7.72 -13.52 33.15
N GLU A 608 -8.96 -13.76 33.57
CA GLU A 608 -9.27 -14.62 34.72
C GLU A 608 -8.77 -16.06 34.50
N SER A 609 -8.95 -16.61 33.30
CA SER A 609 -8.43 -17.93 32.95
C SER A 609 -6.89 -18.01 33.04
N ILE A 610 -6.18 -16.91 32.75
CA ILE A 610 -4.72 -16.84 32.91
C ILE A 610 -4.36 -16.92 34.39
N ILE A 611 -5.03 -16.13 35.24
CA ILE A 611 -4.81 -16.12 36.69
C ILE A 611 -5.03 -17.53 37.27
N ALA A 612 -6.14 -18.17 36.93
CA ALA A 612 -6.45 -19.53 37.36
C ALA A 612 -5.38 -20.54 36.89
N SER A 613 -4.87 -20.38 35.67
CA SER A 613 -3.84 -21.26 35.12
C SER A 613 -2.48 -21.10 35.78
N ILE A 614 -2.08 -19.87 36.14
CA ILE A 614 -0.84 -19.61 36.88
C ILE A 614 -0.93 -20.23 38.28
N GLN A 615 -2.10 -20.19 38.91
CA GLN A 615 -2.29 -20.66 40.29
C GLN A 615 -2.42 -22.20 40.40
N SER A 616 -2.93 -22.88 39.38
CA SER A 616 -3.36 -24.29 39.47
C SER A 616 -2.39 -25.32 38.91
N SER A 617 -1.36 -24.94 38.13
CA SER A 617 -0.64 -25.91 37.28
C SER A 617 0.88 -25.73 37.23
N LYS A 618 1.61 -26.85 37.12
CA LYS A 618 3.04 -26.86 36.72
C LYS A 618 3.24 -26.51 35.24
N ASP A 619 2.19 -26.67 34.42
CA ASP A 619 2.21 -26.40 32.98
C ASP A 619 1.02 -25.49 32.61
N PRO A 620 1.19 -24.16 32.62
CA PRO A 620 0.09 -23.24 32.44
C PRO A 620 -0.45 -23.28 31.01
N ASN A 621 -1.79 -23.25 30.89
CA ASN A 621 -2.51 -23.11 29.64
C ASN A 621 -2.23 -21.75 29.02
N VAL A 622 -1.49 -21.76 27.91
CA VAL A 622 -1.10 -20.54 27.17
C VAL A 622 -2.17 -20.04 26.20
N SER A 623 -3.23 -20.82 25.95
CA SER A 623 -4.23 -20.50 24.94
C SER A 623 -4.88 -19.12 25.12
N PRO A 624 -5.25 -18.67 26.35
CA PRO A 624 -5.80 -17.34 26.54
C PRO A 624 -4.83 -16.22 26.13
N ILE A 625 -3.53 -16.40 26.39
CA ILE A 625 -2.50 -15.42 26.01
C ILE A 625 -2.37 -15.35 24.50
N LEU A 626 -2.35 -16.49 23.81
CA LEU A 626 -2.32 -16.54 22.35
C LEU A 626 -3.54 -15.82 21.73
N ILE A 627 -4.72 -15.97 22.32
CA ILE A 627 -5.93 -15.25 21.89
C ILE A 627 -5.78 -13.74 22.12
N LEU A 628 -5.30 -13.32 23.29
CA LEU A 628 -5.06 -11.90 23.58
C LEU A 628 -4.01 -11.29 22.65
N THR A 629 -2.94 -12.01 22.34
CA THR A 629 -1.91 -11.60 21.36
C THR A 629 -2.52 -11.38 19.97
N ALA A 630 -3.40 -12.27 19.51
CA ALA A 630 -4.11 -12.08 18.24
C ALA A 630 -5.06 -10.86 18.27
N LEU A 631 -5.80 -10.66 19.36
CA LEU A 631 -6.67 -9.49 19.52
C LEU A 631 -5.88 -8.17 19.55
N LEU A 632 -4.74 -8.14 20.25
CA LEU A 632 -3.84 -6.99 20.28
C LEU A 632 -3.28 -6.66 18.88
N CYS A 633 -2.90 -7.69 18.11
CA CYS A 633 -2.46 -7.51 16.73
C CYS A 633 -3.55 -6.88 15.85
N LEU A 634 -4.80 -7.38 15.92
CA LEU A 634 -5.93 -6.77 15.20
C LEU A 634 -6.23 -5.35 15.68
N SER A 635 -6.17 -5.09 16.99
CA SER A 635 -6.46 -3.77 17.56
C SER A 635 -5.52 -2.69 17.05
N LYS A 636 -4.24 -3.02 16.81
CA LYS A 636 -3.24 -2.11 16.25
C LYS A 636 -3.59 -1.67 14.84
N GLU A 637 -4.28 -2.52 14.08
CA GLU A 637 -4.61 -2.31 12.68
C GLU A 637 -6.02 -1.73 12.48
N MET A 638 -6.85 -1.78 13.53
CA MET A 638 -8.24 -1.33 13.49
C MET A 638 -8.51 -0.05 14.31
N GLU A 639 -7.47 0.61 14.86
CA GLU A 639 -7.55 1.72 15.82
C GLU A 639 -8.96 2.00 16.35
N LEU A 640 -9.29 1.28 17.43
CA LEU A 640 -10.55 1.41 18.15
C LEU A 640 -10.59 2.78 18.83
N LEU A 641 -11.05 3.82 18.14
CA LEU A 641 -11.44 5.05 18.81
C LEU A 641 -12.69 4.75 19.64
N SER A 642 -12.67 5.12 20.92
CA SER A 642 -13.85 5.04 21.77
C SER A 642 -14.98 5.86 21.14
N GLN A 643 -16.06 5.17 20.74
CA GLN A 643 -17.32 5.84 20.44
C GLN A 643 -17.85 6.39 21.77
N LYS A 644 -18.06 7.70 21.83
CA LYS A 644 -18.94 8.30 22.83
C LYS A 644 -20.39 8.02 22.47
#